data_AF-A0A1F8SFL1-F1
#
_entry.id   AF-A0A1F8SFL1-F1
#
_cell.length_a   1.000
_cell.length_b   1.000
_cell.length_c   1.000
_cell.angle_alpha   90.00
_cell.angle_beta   90.00
_cell.angle_gamma   90.00
#
_symmetry.space_group_name_H-M   'P 1'
#
loop_
_entity.id
_entity.type
_entity.pdbx_description
1 polymer ?
#
loop_
_entity_poly.entity_id
_entity_poly.type
_entity_poly.pdbx_seq_one_letter_code
_entity_poly.pdbx_strand_id
1 'polypeptide(L)'
;MPKTVAPGSIDIPGVDRFETNAVPDPFDARDLEYRPRLQVLPDEIDQRAGGPRFVYAQSGQSCTGHAVAAVINHVLGQTAPSKRVSPYMLYRLARRYDQFPGEADAGSSLRAAFKGWFNHGVALESSWPSLTMRREPDPDDEANLVAWRDRPLGAFYRVNPFRLDDVQSAISELKALAVSGIVHDGWSAPVRVKQGRRELHVIRRATGAKVRGGHAYSLVGYNEVGFLVQNSWGDRWGKGGFATLPYEDWLDTVYDAWVARPGVPQTPFSSGRRRTATATGGALATSTGPDLRRLSFHVVNTGNDGRLSSDGKFVSTPAQVERVIEHMTAWHEFILRKKRTDRRHVLIWSHGGGVAEGSGLEIAQRQLDWWLNSGVFPISTVWQTGAFETLSSAVGDLLRGALPAGGLGFDLVEQFDRLVEGQCRQRLRWAWREMKENARRASDVLPPGTAIAWPATSGDLDRMADLPGASLLVDRLAAYVKKHGDDNVAIHLAGHSAGSVYQASMVERFKDAGLTAETMTWLGPAITVDEFRQRVVPLIGPRKTIRRFTCFDLSDSLELNDSVGPVYHKSAVYLVARGFEDALGRDTSEVPLVGLAKSWDGPLDGPRGGSLRQVVEAAGGELIIARSGSPLDARSDATTHAGLDNDPLTLTSVMMRVHGATADADPYAYQANAPLRDAAEAPWSAAGPVAAAAVAPEAASEAESISAEPPPAGAEPIMAAAGVPPAPARGARKRPRPSPAGPAAAAAAARTDSPILDVLQATGWSIVEPPGAPKRRKRSG
;
A
#
# COMPACT_ATOMS: atom_id res chain seq x y z
N MET A 1 19.84 -12.45 -5.65
CA MET A 1 18.77 -11.71 -6.33
C MET A 1 18.28 -12.55 -7.49
N PRO A 2 16.98 -12.85 -7.63
CA PRO A 2 16.47 -13.40 -8.88
C PRO A 2 16.71 -12.35 -9.96
N LYS A 3 17.39 -12.72 -11.05
CA LYS A 3 17.56 -11.82 -12.19
C LYS A 3 16.19 -11.65 -12.81
N THR A 4 15.64 -10.44 -12.76
CA THR A 4 14.47 -10.09 -13.55
C THR A 4 14.77 -10.38 -15.01
N VAL A 5 13.98 -11.26 -15.63
CA VAL A 5 14.07 -11.52 -17.06
C VAL A 5 13.41 -10.35 -17.77
N ALA A 6 14.01 -9.90 -18.89
CA ALA A 6 13.42 -8.83 -19.68
C ALA A 6 11.99 -9.19 -20.11
N PRO A 7 11.07 -8.20 -20.21
CA PRO A 7 9.76 -8.41 -20.80
C PRO A 7 9.90 -9.08 -22.17
N GLY A 8 9.00 -10.00 -22.48
CA GLY A 8 9.01 -10.66 -23.76
C GLY A 8 7.62 -11.13 -24.17
N SER A 9 7.58 -11.93 -25.23
CA SER A 9 6.33 -12.43 -25.79
C SER A 9 6.51 -13.81 -26.37
N ILE A 10 5.40 -14.52 -26.53
CA ILE A 10 5.35 -15.86 -27.08
C ILE A 10 4.23 -15.98 -28.11
N ASP A 11 4.56 -16.54 -29.28
CA ASP A 11 3.60 -16.81 -30.35
C ASP A 11 3.04 -18.22 -30.17
N ILE A 12 1.71 -18.34 -30.08
CA ILE A 12 1.01 -19.61 -29.99
C ILE A 12 0.43 -19.95 -31.37
N PRO A 13 0.93 -21.01 -32.04
CA PRO A 13 0.52 -21.34 -33.40
C PRO A 13 -0.99 -21.50 -33.55
N GLY A 14 -1.60 -20.74 -34.46
CA GLY A 14 -3.04 -20.79 -34.73
C GLY A 14 -3.91 -20.19 -33.61
N VAL A 15 -3.32 -19.50 -32.63
CA VAL A 15 -4.03 -18.85 -31.53
C VAL A 15 -3.81 -17.35 -31.57
N ASP A 16 -2.72 -16.85 -31.00
CA ASP A 16 -2.36 -15.42 -30.95
C ASP A 16 -0.92 -15.26 -30.40
N ARG A 17 -0.44 -14.01 -30.33
CA ARG A 17 0.76 -13.61 -29.60
C ARG A 17 0.38 -13.09 -28.21
N PHE A 18 1.09 -13.55 -27.19
CA PHE A 18 0.86 -13.14 -25.79
C PHE A 18 2.10 -12.50 -25.18
N GLU A 19 1.90 -11.44 -24.40
CA GLU A 19 2.94 -10.77 -23.63
C GLU A 19 3.23 -11.51 -22.31
N THR A 20 4.51 -11.60 -21.95
CA THR A 20 5.02 -12.32 -20.78
C THR A 20 5.97 -11.41 -20.00
N ASN A 21 5.45 -10.79 -18.93
CA ASN A 21 6.20 -9.87 -18.08
C ASN A 21 5.81 -9.96 -16.58
N ALA A 22 5.61 -11.17 -16.08
CA ALA A 22 5.47 -11.37 -14.63
C ALA A 22 6.82 -11.15 -13.93
N VAL A 23 6.83 -10.35 -12.87
CA VAL A 23 8.04 -10.01 -12.11
C VAL A 23 8.08 -10.79 -10.79
N PRO A 24 9.25 -11.29 -10.35
CA PRO A 24 9.39 -11.92 -9.04
C PRO A 24 8.98 -10.98 -7.89
N ASP A 25 8.30 -11.50 -6.88
CA ASP A 25 7.93 -10.76 -5.69
C ASP A 25 9.18 -10.32 -4.88
N PRO A 26 9.35 -9.01 -4.57
CA PRO A 26 10.36 -8.55 -3.63
C PRO A 26 10.18 -9.24 -2.28
N PHE A 27 11.24 -9.51 -1.51
CA PHE A 27 11.10 -10.12 -0.19
C PHE A 27 10.30 -9.21 0.77
N ASP A 28 9.30 -9.76 1.48
CA ASP A 28 8.53 -9.06 2.51
C ASP A 28 8.40 -9.98 3.73
N ALA A 29 8.96 -9.58 4.86
CA ALA A 29 8.96 -10.39 6.09
C ALA A 29 7.55 -10.58 6.71
N ARG A 30 6.55 -9.84 6.22
CA ARG A 30 5.15 -9.95 6.66
C ARG A 30 4.35 -10.97 5.85
N ASP A 31 4.91 -11.52 4.77
CA ASP A 31 4.28 -12.59 4.01
C ASP A 31 3.98 -13.78 4.94
N LEU A 32 2.73 -14.23 4.95
CA LEU A 32 2.36 -15.41 5.73
C LEU A 32 2.89 -16.67 5.04
N GLU A 33 3.66 -17.48 5.76
CA GLU A 33 4.19 -18.74 5.25
C GLU A 33 3.11 -19.83 5.26
N TYR A 34 2.94 -20.54 4.15
CA TYR A 34 2.09 -21.73 4.07
C TYR A 34 2.76 -22.90 4.81
N ARG A 35 1.98 -23.57 5.67
CA ARG A 35 2.41 -24.78 6.37
C ARG A 35 1.42 -25.90 6.07
N PRO A 36 1.85 -26.98 5.39
CA PRO A 36 0.96 -28.05 4.97
C PRO A 36 0.41 -28.85 6.16
N ARG A 37 -0.79 -29.41 5.98
CA ARG A 37 -1.33 -30.42 6.91
C ARG A 37 -0.52 -31.70 6.78
N LEU A 38 -0.27 -32.37 7.91
CA LEU A 38 0.38 -33.67 7.96
C LEU A 38 -0.59 -34.79 7.55
N GLN A 39 -1.00 -34.79 6.28
CA GLN A 39 -1.88 -35.80 5.69
C GLN A 39 -1.18 -36.53 4.54
N VAL A 40 -1.60 -37.77 4.29
CA VAL A 40 -1.11 -38.54 3.13
C VAL A 40 -1.63 -37.89 1.84
N LEU A 41 -0.74 -37.63 0.90
CA LEU A 41 -1.09 -37.07 -0.40
C LEU A 41 -1.43 -38.18 -1.40
N PRO A 42 -2.44 -38.00 -2.28
CA PRO A 42 -2.65 -38.88 -3.42
C PRO A 42 -1.47 -38.85 -4.39
N ASP A 43 -1.22 -39.95 -5.10
CA ASP A 43 -0.16 -40.05 -6.12
C ASP A 43 -0.41 -39.11 -7.31
N GLU A 44 -1.69 -38.84 -7.62
CA GLU A 44 -2.11 -37.89 -8.64
C GLU A 44 -3.35 -37.11 -8.22
N ILE A 45 -3.42 -35.85 -8.65
CA ILE A 45 -4.60 -34.99 -8.48
C ILE A 45 -4.88 -34.27 -9.79
N ASP A 46 -6.15 -34.29 -10.21
CA ASP A 46 -6.66 -33.48 -11.32
C ASP A 46 -7.92 -32.73 -10.89
N GLN A 47 -7.78 -31.45 -10.54
CA GLN A 47 -8.90 -30.63 -10.06
C GLN A 47 -9.82 -30.18 -11.20
N ARG A 48 -9.52 -30.51 -12.48
CA ARG A 48 -10.45 -30.25 -13.60
C ARG A 48 -11.70 -31.13 -13.55
N ALA A 49 -11.69 -32.20 -12.77
CA ALA A 49 -12.79 -33.17 -12.68
C ALA A 49 -13.95 -32.69 -11.79
N GLY A 50 -13.76 -31.63 -10.98
CA GLY A 50 -14.67 -31.24 -9.91
C GLY A 50 -15.47 -29.95 -10.10
N GLY A 51 -15.43 -29.26 -11.25
CA GLY A 51 -16.13 -27.99 -11.44
C GLY A 51 -15.95 -27.33 -12.82
N PRO A 52 -16.60 -26.17 -13.06
CA PRO A 52 -16.54 -25.46 -14.34
C PRO A 52 -15.11 -25.04 -14.71
N ARG A 53 -14.76 -25.24 -15.98
CA ARG A 53 -13.42 -24.99 -16.54
C ARG A 53 -13.40 -23.64 -17.24
N PHE A 54 -12.90 -22.62 -16.57
CA PHE A 54 -12.77 -21.29 -17.16
C PHE A 54 -11.33 -21.04 -17.56
N VAL A 55 -11.04 -21.25 -18.84
CA VAL A 55 -9.76 -20.86 -19.45
C VAL A 55 -9.98 -19.53 -20.15
N TYR A 56 -9.24 -18.53 -19.72
CA TYR A 56 -9.25 -17.19 -20.30
C TYR A 56 -8.24 -17.08 -21.44
N ALA A 57 -8.46 -16.10 -22.32
CA ALA A 57 -7.45 -15.62 -23.27
C ALA A 57 -7.09 -14.19 -22.86
N GLN A 58 -5.91 -14.01 -22.30
CA GLN A 58 -5.46 -12.72 -21.81
C GLN A 58 -5.20 -11.74 -22.96
N SER A 59 -5.28 -10.46 -22.64
CA SER A 59 -4.77 -9.37 -23.48
C SER A 59 -3.82 -8.50 -22.67
N GLY A 60 -2.84 -7.90 -23.34
CA GLY A 60 -1.79 -7.11 -22.66
C GLY A 60 -0.99 -7.95 -21.66
N GLN A 61 -0.38 -7.29 -20.67
CA GLN A 61 0.52 -7.92 -19.69
C GLN A 61 -0.23 -8.47 -18.44
N SER A 62 -1.50 -8.82 -18.61
CA SER A 62 -2.46 -9.12 -17.52
C SER A 62 -2.38 -10.53 -16.90
N CYS A 63 -1.27 -11.27 -17.10
CA CYS A 63 -1.12 -12.66 -16.68
C CYS A 63 -1.34 -12.88 -15.16
N THR A 64 -0.90 -11.95 -14.30
CA THR A 64 -1.09 -12.08 -12.84
C THR A 64 -2.55 -12.03 -12.43
N GLY A 65 -3.34 -11.09 -12.98
CA GLY A 65 -4.79 -11.02 -12.76
C GLY A 65 -5.51 -12.28 -13.24
N HIS A 66 -5.06 -12.85 -14.37
CA HIS A 66 -5.60 -14.10 -14.90
C HIS A 66 -5.27 -15.33 -14.05
N ALA A 67 -4.04 -15.45 -13.56
CA ALA A 67 -3.63 -16.53 -12.67
C ALA A 67 -4.43 -16.51 -11.35
N VAL A 68 -4.64 -15.32 -10.77
CA VAL A 68 -5.45 -15.18 -9.55
C VAL A 68 -6.93 -15.43 -9.84
N ALA A 69 -7.49 -14.96 -10.96
CA ALA A 69 -8.87 -15.26 -11.36
C ALA A 69 -9.12 -16.77 -11.51
N ALA A 70 -8.18 -17.50 -12.10
CA ALA A 70 -8.25 -18.95 -12.23
C ALA A 70 -8.26 -19.64 -10.85
N VAL A 71 -7.42 -19.23 -9.91
CA VAL A 71 -7.47 -19.72 -8.52
C VAL A 71 -8.82 -19.44 -7.90
N ILE A 72 -9.32 -18.19 -7.96
CA ILE A 72 -10.61 -17.81 -7.38
C ILE A 72 -11.74 -18.69 -7.94
N ASN A 73 -11.78 -18.88 -9.25
CA ASN A 73 -12.79 -19.71 -9.90
C ASN A 73 -12.72 -21.18 -9.47
N HIS A 74 -11.52 -21.73 -9.21
CA HIS A 74 -11.37 -23.09 -8.67
C HIS A 74 -11.84 -23.20 -7.23
N VAL A 75 -11.46 -22.25 -6.36
CA VAL A 75 -11.81 -22.34 -4.94
C VAL A 75 -13.27 -21.97 -4.68
N LEU A 76 -13.82 -20.97 -5.38
CA LEU A 76 -15.20 -20.51 -5.21
C LEU A 76 -16.22 -21.23 -6.11
N GLY A 77 -15.79 -21.78 -7.25
CA GLY A 77 -16.66 -22.44 -8.23
C GLY A 77 -17.41 -23.67 -7.72
N GLN A 78 -17.04 -24.20 -6.55
CA GLN A 78 -17.77 -25.26 -5.83
C GLN A 78 -19.10 -24.78 -5.24
N THR A 79 -19.21 -23.49 -4.91
CA THR A 79 -20.40 -22.90 -4.25
C THR A 79 -21.26 -22.05 -5.19
N ALA A 80 -20.66 -21.51 -6.26
CA ALA A 80 -21.34 -20.69 -7.27
C ALA A 80 -20.81 -20.96 -8.70
N PRO A 81 -21.06 -22.16 -9.27
CA PRO A 81 -20.41 -22.63 -10.50
C PRO A 81 -20.66 -21.80 -11.78
N SER A 82 -21.65 -20.90 -11.81
CA SER A 82 -22.01 -20.16 -13.03
C SER A 82 -21.38 -18.78 -13.19
N LYS A 83 -20.61 -18.29 -12.21
CA LYS A 83 -20.14 -16.89 -12.17
C LYS A 83 -18.62 -16.79 -12.21
N ARG A 84 -18.08 -16.30 -13.34
CA ARG A 84 -16.65 -16.00 -13.54
C ARG A 84 -16.28 -14.67 -12.91
N VAL A 85 -15.12 -14.60 -12.27
CA VAL A 85 -14.56 -13.33 -11.77
C VAL A 85 -13.78 -12.58 -12.85
N SER A 86 -13.62 -11.27 -12.72
CA SER A 86 -12.89 -10.45 -13.70
C SER A 86 -11.37 -10.54 -13.47
N PRO A 87 -10.59 -11.09 -14.43
CA PRO A 87 -9.13 -11.04 -14.36
C PRO A 87 -8.59 -9.61 -14.58
N TYR A 88 -9.31 -8.77 -15.33
CA TYR A 88 -8.89 -7.41 -15.64
C TYR A 88 -9.03 -6.46 -14.46
N MET A 89 -10.09 -6.60 -13.65
CA MET A 89 -10.17 -5.90 -12.37
C MET A 89 -9.01 -6.29 -11.45
N LEU A 90 -8.73 -7.60 -11.32
CA LEU A 90 -7.60 -8.07 -10.51
C LEU A 90 -6.27 -7.51 -11.01
N TYR A 91 -6.09 -7.41 -12.32
CA TYR A 91 -4.89 -6.81 -12.90
C TYR A 91 -4.82 -5.29 -12.67
N ARG A 92 -5.94 -4.56 -12.78
CA ARG A 92 -6.01 -3.12 -12.45
C ARG A 92 -5.64 -2.88 -10.98
N LEU A 93 -6.16 -3.69 -10.06
CA LEU A 93 -5.82 -3.63 -8.65
C LEU A 93 -4.38 -4.10 -8.37
N ALA A 94 -3.88 -5.09 -9.10
CA ALA A 94 -2.49 -5.54 -8.97
C ALA A 94 -1.56 -4.34 -9.22
N ARG A 95 -1.77 -3.58 -10.30
CA ARG A 95 -0.97 -2.37 -10.57
C ARG A 95 -1.07 -1.32 -9.44
N ARG A 96 -2.27 -1.08 -8.88
CA ARG A 96 -2.46 -0.16 -7.73
C ARG A 96 -1.68 -0.57 -6.48
N TYR A 97 -1.58 -1.88 -6.20
CA TYR A 97 -0.93 -2.41 -4.99
C TYR A 97 0.51 -2.86 -5.22
N ASP A 98 1.04 -2.67 -6.43
CA ASP A 98 2.40 -3.06 -6.76
C ASP A 98 3.41 -2.03 -6.29
N GLN A 99 4.68 -2.43 -6.27
CA GLN A 99 5.80 -1.57 -5.87
C GLN A 99 6.43 -0.84 -7.06
N PHE A 100 5.87 -1.00 -8.26
CA PHE A 100 6.36 -0.42 -9.51
C PHE A 100 5.45 0.74 -9.92
N PRO A 101 5.84 2.01 -9.69
CA PRO A 101 5.01 3.16 -10.01
C PRO A 101 4.79 3.30 -11.52
N GLY A 102 3.55 3.52 -11.96
CA GLY A 102 3.19 3.88 -13.34
C GLY A 102 1.89 3.26 -13.87
N GLU A 103 1.19 3.99 -14.75
CA GLU A 103 -0.07 3.54 -15.37
C GLU A 103 0.13 2.71 -16.66
N ALA A 104 1.36 2.59 -17.14
CA ALA A 104 1.67 1.79 -18.31
C ALA A 104 1.29 0.32 -18.09
N ASP A 105 0.87 -0.37 -19.15
CA ASP A 105 0.74 -1.84 -19.12
C ASP A 105 2.15 -2.42 -19.06
N ALA A 106 2.71 -2.57 -17.86
CA ALA A 106 4.09 -2.97 -17.60
C ALA A 106 4.20 -4.30 -16.81
N GLY A 107 3.11 -5.07 -16.76
CA GLY A 107 3.00 -6.25 -15.90
C GLY A 107 2.75 -5.88 -14.44
N SER A 108 2.74 -6.89 -13.58
CA SER A 108 2.60 -6.72 -12.13
C SER A 108 3.09 -7.99 -11.41
N SER A 109 3.13 -7.97 -10.07
CA SER A 109 3.47 -9.10 -9.20
C SER A 109 2.24 -9.88 -8.72
N LEU A 110 2.43 -11.17 -8.37
CA LEU A 110 1.33 -11.99 -7.85
C LEU A 110 0.86 -11.48 -6.48
N ARG A 111 1.79 -11.06 -5.60
CA ARG A 111 1.44 -10.49 -4.30
C ARG A 111 0.52 -9.28 -4.46
N ALA A 112 0.77 -8.41 -5.43
CA ALA A 112 -0.06 -7.24 -5.64
C ALA A 112 -1.49 -7.61 -6.08
N ALA A 113 -1.65 -8.61 -6.95
CA ALA A 113 -2.96 -9.13 -7.33
C ALA A 113 -3.73 -9.72 -6.12
N PHE A 114 -3.05 -10.47 -5.23
CA PHE A 114 -3.65 -10.96 -3.98
C PHE A 114 -4.00 -9.82 -3.01
N LYS A 115 -3.18 -8.77 -2.90
CA LYS A 115 -3.50 -7.56 -2.11
C LYS A 115 -4.72 -6.84 -2.68
N GLY A 116 -4.86 -6.75 -3.99
CA GLY A 116 -6.06 -6.23 -4.66
C GLY A 116 -7.31 -7.00 -4.24
N TRP A 117 -7.27 -8.32 -4.38
CA TRP A 117 -8.39 -9.18 -3.96
C TRP A 117 -8.68 -9.07 -2.45
N PHE A 118 -7.65 -8.99 -1.61
CA PHE A 118 -7.78 -8.85 -0.15
C PHE A 118 -8.50 -7.56 0.28
N ASN A 119 -8.19 -6.42 -0.35
CA ASN A 119 -8.74 -5.13 0.06
C ASN A 119 -10.13 -4.85 -0.56
N HIS A 120 -10.37 -5.29 -1.80
CA HIS A 120 -11.58 -4.92 -2.56
C HIS A 120 -12.57 -6.06 -2.77
N GLY A 121 -12.18 -7.32 -2.57
CA GLY A 121 -12.93 -8.44 -3.15
C GLY A 121 -12.70 -8.52 -4.66
N VAL A 122 -13.65 -9.11 -5.39
CA VAL A 122 -13.53 -9.22 -6.86
C VAL A 122 -14.88 -9.13 -7.57
N ALA A 123 -14.93 -8.39 -8.67
CA ALA A 123 -16.08 -8.27 -9.55
C ALA A 123 -16.28 -9.52 -10.41
N LEU A 124 -17.47 -9.64 -10.98
CA LEU A 124 -17.74 -10.61 -12.04
C LEU A 124 -17.14 -10.14 -13.36
N GLU A 125 -16.75 -11.09 -14.22
CA GLU A 125 -16.27 -10.82 -15.58
C GLU A 125 -17.27 -9.97 -16.38
N SER A 126 -18.56 -10.22 -16.23
CA SER A 126 -19.63 -9.45 -16.90
C SER A 126 -19.64 -7.96 -16.55
N SER A 127 -19.12 -7.59 -15.36
CA SER A 127 -19.07 -6.20 -14.90
C SER A 127 -17.78 -5.51 -15.31
N TRP A 128 -16.73 -6.28 -15.64
CA TRP A 128 -15.42 -5.77 -16.06
C TRP A 128 -14.78 -6.72 -17.08
N PRO A 129 -15.28 -6.73 -18.35
CA PRO A 129 -15.00 -7.79 -19.31
C PRO A 129 -13.69 -7.63 -20.09
N SER A 130 -13.07 -6.45 -20.08
CA SER A 130 -11.89 -6.16 -20.92
C SER A 130 -10.84 -5.32 -20.20
N LEU A 131 -9.61 -5.37 -20.70
CA LEU A 131 -8.49 -4.55 -20.21
C LEU A 131 -8.76 -3.05 -20.36
N THR A 132 -9.43 -2.66 -21.44
CA THR A 132 -9.84 -1.29 -21.71
C THR A 132 -11.35 -1.24 -21.84
N MET A 133 -11.98 -0.38 -21.05
CA MET A 133 -13.42 -0.16 -21.09
C MET A 133 -13.72 1.31 -21.35
N ARG A 134 -14.86 1.59 -21.99
CA ARG A 134 -15.35 2.97 -22.16
C ARG A 134 -15.64 3.65 -20.81
N ARG A 135 -16.03 2.87 -19.81
CA ARG A 135 -16.28 3.33 -18.44
C ARG A 135 -15.91 2.23 -17.46
N GLU A 136 -14.77 2.40 -16.81
CA GLU A 136 -14.33 1.50 -15.73
C GLU A 136 -15.18 1.76 -14.46
N PRO A 137 -15.69 0.71 -13.79
CA PRO A 137 -16.25 0.84 -12.45
C PRO A 137 -15.20 1.42 -11.48
N ASP A 138 -15.56 2.42 -10.69
CA ASP A 138 -14.67 2.98 -9.66
C ASP A 138 -14.44 1.93 -8.56
N PRO A 139 -13.20 1.44 -8.33
CA PRO A 139 -12.93 0.41 -7.33
C PRO A 139 -13.16 0.82 -5.87
N ASP A 140 -13.30 2.12 -5.62
CA ASP A 140 -13.54 2.71 -4.31
C ASP A 140 -14.99 3.18 -4.14
N ASP A 141 -15.84 3.04 -5.17
CA ASP A 141 -17.28 3.26 -5.04
C ASP A 141 -17.91 2.27 -4.04
N GLU A 142 -18.82 2.77 -3.20
CA GLU A 142 -19.39 1.97 -2.11
C GLU A 142 -20.20 0.79 -2.63
N ALA A 143 -21.01 0.99 -3.68
CA ALA A 143 -21.85 -0.06 -4.23
C ALA A 143 -20.98 -1.17 -4.84
N ASN A 144 -19.91 -0.79 -5.52
CA ASN A 144 -18.91 -1.73 -6.05
C ASN A 144 -18.22 -2.53 -4.93
N LEU A 145 -17.67 -1.85 -3.91
CA LEU A 145 -16.99 -2.50 -2.80
C LEU A 145 -17.90 -3.46 -2.02
N VAL A 146 -19.18 -3.12 -1.84
CA VAL A 146 -20.17 -4.02 -1.22
C VAL A 146 -20.38 -5.24 -2.11
N ALA A 147 -20.65 -5.05 -3.41
CA ALA A 147 -20.92 -6.14 -4.34
C ALA A 147 -19.73 -7.10 -4.51
N TRP A 148 -18.49 -6.60 -4.50
CA TRP A 148 -17.30 -7.40 -4.75
C TRP A 148 -16.84 -8.19 -3.51
N ARG A 149 -17.17 -7.72 -2.31
CA ARG A 149 -16.89 -8.40 -1.03
C ARG A 149 -17.74 -9.63 -0.77
N ASP A 150 -18.74 -9.90 -1.60
CA ASP A 150 -19.41 -11.20 -1.65
C ASP A 150 -18.48 -12.33 -2.14
N ARG A 151 -17.31 -12.01 -2.75
CA ARG A 151 -16.23 -12.97 -3.06
C ARG A 151 -14.92 -12.56 -2.35
N PRO A 152 -14.86 -12.62 -1.02
CA PRO A 152 -13.73 -12.07 -0.28
C PRO A 152 -12.55 -13.05 -0.21
N LEU A 153 -11.35 -12.50 -0.06
CA LEU A 153 -10.16 -13.26 0.32
C LEU A 153 -10.01 -13.23 1.84
N GLY A 154 -9.98 -14.40 2.48
CA GLY A 154 -9.82 -14.50 3.93
C GLY A 154 -8.36 -14.43 4.34
N ALA A 155 -7.50 -15.19 3.67
CA ALA A 155 -6.05 -15.16 3.85
C ALA A 155 -5.35 -15.71 2.61
N PHE A 156 -4.12 -15.27 2.38
CA PHE A 156 -3.25 -15.80 1.34
C PHE A 156 -1.86 -16.04 1.92
N TYR A 157 -1.21 -17.12 1.48
CA TYR A 157 0.03 -17.62 2.03
C TYR A 157 1.04 -17.89 0.92
N ARG A 158 2.30 -17.58 1.17
CA ARG A 158 3.42 -17.91 0.30
C ARG A 158 3.79 -19.37 0.51
N VAL A 159 3.79 -20.14 -0.56
CA VAL A 159 4.21 -21.55 -0.57
C VAL A 159 5.67 -21.61 -0.98
N ASN A 160 6.46 -22.50 -0.37
CA ASN A 160 7.85 -22.70 -0.80
C ASN A 160 7.86 -23.42 -2.15
N PRO A 161 8.25 -22.75 -3.26
CA PRO A 161 8.14 -23.34 -4.58
C PRO A 161 9.19 -24.42 -4.84
N PHE A 162 10.28 -24.45 -4.06
CA PHE A 162 11.38 -25.41 -4.19
C PHE A 162 11.14 -26.71 -3.42
N ARG A 163 10.05 -26.77 -2.64
CA ARG A 163 9.60 -27.98 -1.94
C ARG A 163 8.37 -28.53 -2.66
N LEU A 164 8.55 -29.53 -3.51
CA LEU A 164 7.47 -30.13 -4.31
C LEU A 164 6.30 -30.59 -3.43
N ASP A 165 6.60 -31.19 -2.28
CA ASP A 165 5.60 -31.65 -1.30
C ASP A 165 4.71 -30.49 -0.78
N ASP A 166 5.28 -29.30 -0.58
CA ASP A 166 4.52 -28.14 -0.10
C ASP A 166 3.54 -27.66 -1.19
N VAL A 167 3.98 -27.65 -2.45
CA VAL A 167 3.14 -27.29 -3.61
C VAL A 167 2.04 -28.33 -3.82
N GLN A 168 2.37 -29.62 -3.81
CA GLN A 168 1.39 -30.72 -3.93
C GLN A 168 0.37 -30.69 -2.79
N SER A 169 0.82 -30.44 -1.55
CA SER A 169 -0.06 -30.29 -0.39
C SER A 169 -1.02 -29.12 -0.58
N ALA A 170 -0.53 -27.96 -1.02
CA ALA A 170 -1.35 -26.79 -1.27
C ALA A 170 -2.42 -27.04 -2.36
N ILE A 171 -2.07 -27.74 -3.45
CA ILE A 171 -3.04 -28.15 -4.49
C ILE A 171 -4.10 -29.09 -3.91
N SER A 172 -3.70 -30.02 -3.04
CA SER A 172 -4.62 -30.97 -2.39
C SER A 172 -5.61 -30.25 -1.48
N GLU A 173 -5.12 -29.33 -0.64
CA GLU A 173 -5.90 -28.61 0.37
C GLU A 173 -6.79 -27.52 -0.22
N LEU A 174 -6.27 -26.73 -1.18
CA LEU A 174 -6.90 -25.50 -1.65
C LEU A 174 -7.19 -25.51 -3.16
N LYS A 175 -7.03 -26.66 -3.83
CA LYS A 175 -7.42 -26.95 -5.22
C LYS A 175 -6.60 -26.24 -6.29
N ALA A 176 -6.13 -25.02 -6.05
CA ALA A 176 -5.34 -24.28 -7.02
C ALA A 176 -4.32 -23.36 -6.34
N LEU A 177 -3.23 -23.12 -7.05
CA LEU A 177 -2.20 -22.13 -6.70
C LEU A 177 -2.03 -21.16 -7.86
N ALA A 178 -1.75 -19.90 -7.54
CA ALA A 178 -1.24 -18.95 -8.52
C ALA A 178 0.28 -18.92 -8.39
N VAL A 179 0.96 -19.08 -9.51
CA VAL A 179 2.41 -19.24 -9.57
C VAL A 179 2.99 -18.38 -10.69
N SER A 180 4.25 -17.99 -10.55
CA SER A 180 4.99 -17.25 -11.56
C SER A 180 6.34 -17.90 -11.82
N GLY A 181 6.86 -17.74 -13.03
CA GLY A 181 8.17 -18.26 -13.40
C GLY A 181 8.58 -17.90 -14.82
N ILE A 182 9.77 -18.34 -15.19
CA ILE A 182 10.33 -18.17 -16.53
C ILE A 182 9.59 -19.09 -17.51
N VAL A 183 9.17 -18.53 -18.64
CA VAL A 183 8.71 -19.32 -19.79
C VAL A 183 9.75 -19.35 -20.88
N HIS A 184 9.77 -20.44 -21.63
CA HIS A 184 10.68 -20.67 -22.75
C HIS A 184 9.90 -21.09 -24.01
N ASP A 185 10.56 -21.15 -25.15
CA ASP A 185 9.96 -21.48 -26.46
C ASP A 185 9.13 -22.79 -26.48
N GLY A 186 9.50 -23.80 -25.70
CA GLY A 186 8.75 -25.05 -25.51
C GLY A 186 7.31 -24.89 -24.99
N TRP A 187 6.97 -23.74 -24.39
CA TRP A 187 5.60 -23.41 -23.99
C TRP A 187 4.69 -23.13 -25.18
N SER A 188 5.23 -22.79 -26.36
CA SER A 188 4.43 -22.44 -27.55
C SER A 188 3.55 -23.58 -28.05
N ALA A 189 4.05 -24.82 -27.97
CA ALA A 189 3.37 -26.00 -28.46
C ALA A 189 3.67 -27.22 -27.56
N PRO A 190 2.88 -27.42 -26.49
CA PRO A 190 2.99 -28.61 -25.65
C PRO A 190 2.87 -29.91 -26.46
N VAL A 191 3.75 -30.87 -26.18
CA VAL A 191 3.87 -32.11 -26.95
C VAL A 191 2.93 -33.17 -26.40
N ARG A 192 2.12 -33.78 -27.27
CA ARG A 192 1.22 -34.86 -26.89
C ARG A 192 1.99 -36.17 -26.70
N VAL A 193 1.82 -36.80 -25.54
CA VAL A 193 2.39 -38.10 -25.19
C VAL A 193 1.31 -39.07 -24.69
N LYS A 194 1.48 -40.37 -24.95
CA LYS A 194 0.52 -41.42 -24.58
C LYS A 194 1.17 -42.63 -23.93
N GLN A 195 0.55 -43.14 -22.88
CA GLN A 195 0.87 -44.42 -22.25
C GLN A 195 -0.45 -45.18 -22.00
N GLY A 196 -0.69 -46.24 -22.78
CA GLY A 196 -1.97 -46.95 -22.76
C GLY A 196 -3.14 -46.01 -23.08
N ARG A 197 -4.08 -45.84 -22.13
CA ARG A 197 -5.22 -44.91 -22.25
C ARG A 197 -4.94 -43.51 -21.70
N ARG A 198 -3.81 -43.30 -21.00
CA ARG A 198 -3.42 -42.01 -20.44
C ARG A 198 -2.79 -41.15 -21.54
N GLU A 199 -3.22 -39.90 -21.61
CA GLU A 199 -2.72 -38.91 -22.57
C GLU A 199 -2.40 -37.60 -21.85
N LEU A 200 -1.18 -37.12 -22.02
CA LEU A 200 -0.70 -35.84 -21.48
C LEU A 200 -0.27 -34.92 -22.63
N HIS A 201 -0.35 -33.61 -22.39
CA HIS A 201 0.36 -32.62 -23.19
C HIS A 201 1.46 -32.05 -22.32
N VAL A 202 2.72 -32.34 -22.65
CA VAL A 202 3.88 -32.00 -21.82
C VAL A 202 4.57 -30.77 -22.40
N ILE A 203 4.87 -29.79 -21.55
CA ILE A 203 5.68 -28.63 -21.91
C ILE A 203 7.11 -29.13 -22.08
N ARG A 204 7.57 -29.19 -23.34
CA ARG A 204 8.86 -29.78 -23.68
C ARG A 204 9.94 -28.72 -23.66
N ARG A 205 10.85 -28.79 -22.70
CA ARG A 205 12.08 -28.00 -22.72
C ARG A 205 13.17 -28.71 -23.52
N ALA A 206 13.50 -28.15 -24.68
CA ALA A 206 14.62 -28.62 -25.49
C ALA A 206 15.96 -28.18 -24.88
N THR A 207 17.02 -28.93 -25.18
CA THR A 207 18.40 -28.53 -24.84
C THR A 207 18.72 -27.24 -25.60
N GLY A 208 19.02 -26.15 -24.88
CA GLY A 208 19.22 -24.83 -25.47
C GLY A 208 17.94 -24.02 -25.73
N ALA A 209 16.81 -24.40 -25.12
CA ALA A 209 15.57 -23.63 -25.15
C ALA A 209 15.79 -22.15 -24.82
N LYS A 210 15.14 -21.27 -25.58
CA LYS A 210 15.28 -19.82 -25.38
C LYS A 210 14.22 -19.31 -24.40
N VAL A 211 14.68 -18.55 -23.41
CA VAL A 211 13.82 -17.78 -22.49
C VAL A 211 12.97 -16.78 -23.28
N ARG A 212 11.69 -16.69 -22.95
CA ARG A 212 10.70 -15.80 -23.58
C ARG A 212 10.14 -14.72 -22.67
N GLY A 213 10.35 -14.83 -21.36
CA GLY A 213 9.94 -13.83 -20.37
C GLY A 213 9.52 -14.47 -19.06
N GLY A 214 8.99 -13.67 -18.13
CA GLY A 214 8.29 -14.15 -16.94
C GLY A 214 6.79 -14.26 -17.20
N HIS A 215 6.15 -15.32 -16.70
CA HIS A 215 4.69 -15.53 -16.86
C HIS A 215 4.05 -15.97 -15.56
N ALA A 216 2.80 -15.59 -15.35
CA ALA A 216 1.98 -16.03 -14.23
C ALA A 216 0.86 -16.94 -14.73
N TYR A 217 0.67 -18.07 -14.04
CA TYR A 217 -0.29 -19.12 -14.39
C TYR A 217 -0.78 -19.83 -13.14
N SER A 218 -1.69 -20.81 -13.28
CA SER A 218 -2.20 -21.56 -12.13
C SER A 218 -1.81 -23.04 -12.18
N LEU A 219 -1.55 -23.63 -11.02
CA LEU A 219 -1.41 -25.08 -10.87
C LEU A 219 -2.69 -25.66 -10.29
N VAL A 220 -3.24 -26.68 -10.93
CA VAL A 220 -4.57 -27.26 -10.61
C VAL A 220 -4.53 -28.78 -10.48
N GLY A 221 -3.34 -29.34 -10.31
CA GLY A 221 -3.13 -30.77 -10.25
C GLY A 221 -1.66 -31.14 -10.34
N TYR A 222 -1.37 -32.42 -10.14
CA TYR A 222 -0.05 -32.99 -10.30
C TYR A 222 -0.15 -34.50 -10.56
N ASN A 223 0.92 -35.09 -11.06
CA ASN A 223 1.06 -36.53 -11.26
C ASN A 223 2.54 -36.94 -11.17
N GLU A 224 2.88 -38.13 -11.65
CA GLU A 224 4.26 -38.63 -11.64
C GLU A 224 5.23 -37.87 -12.55
N VAL A 225 4.72 -37.08 -13.49
CA VAL A 225 5.53 -36.33 -14.48
C VAL A 225 5.77 -34.89 -14.02
N GLY A 226 4.74 -34.24 -13.47
CA GLY A 226 4.83 -32.83 -13.11
C GLY A 226 3.51 -32.21 -12.71
N PHE A 227 3.49 -30.88 -12.67
CA PHE A 227 2.31 -30.10 -12.32
C PHE A 227 1.39 -29.88 -13.52
N LEU A 228 0.08 -29.94 -13.29
CA LEU A 228 -0.93 -29.60 -14.28
C LEU A 228 -1.15 -28.08 -14.27
N VAL A 229 -0.68 -27.42 -15.32
CA VAL A 229 -0.81 -25.98 -15.57
C VAL A 229 -2.17 -25.69 -16.19
N GLN A 230 -2.86 -24.68 -15.64
CA GLN A 230 -3.91 -23.94 -16.32
C GLN A 230 -3.35 -22.60 -16.77
N ASN A 231 -3.39 -22.35 -18.08
CA ASN A 231 -2.84 -21.14 -18.69
C ASN A 231 -3.95 -20.14 -19.07
N SER A 232 -3.53 -18.94 -19.49
CA SER A 232 -4.37 -17.81 -19.90
C SER A 232 -4.23 -17.48 -21.39
N TRP A 233 -3.86 -18.47 -22.22
CA TRP A 233 -3.67 -18.31 -23.68
C TRP A 233 -4.81 -18.93 -24.49
N GLY A 234 -6.00 -19.03 -23.90
CA GLY A 234 -7.18 -19.63 -24.53
C GLY A 234 -7.21 -21.16 -24.50
N ASP A 235 -8.37 -21.72 -24.84
CA ASP A 235 -8.65 -23.16 -24.78
C ASP A 235 -7.92 -23.99 -25.87
N ARG A 236 -7.44 -23.34 -26.92
CA ARG A 236 -6.65 -23.97 -27.98
C ARG A 236 -5.21 -24.29 -27.59
N TRP A 237 -4.71 -23.71 -26.49
CA TRP A 237 -3.37 -24.02 -25.99
C TRP A 237 -3.35 -25.36 -25.23
N GLY A 238 -2.40 -26.25 -25.55
CA GLY A 238 -2.32 -27.58 -24.94
C GLY A 238 -3.61 -28.40 -25.14
N LYS A 239 -4.15 -28.98 -24.06
CA LYS A 239 -5.45 -29.67 -24.05
C LYS A 239 -6.51 -28.81 -23.38
N GLY A 240 -7.23 -28.00 -24.17
CA GLY A 240 -8.31 -27.20 -23.63
C GLY A 240 -7.82 -26.07 -22.70
N GLY A 241 -6.60 -25.57 -22.88
CA GLY A 241 -5.94 -24.58 -22.01
C GLY A 241 -4.98 -25.14 -20.96
N PHE A 242 -4.69 -26.45 -21.00
CA PHE A 242 -3.92 -27.14 -19.96
C PHE A 242 -2.75 -27.94 -20.53
N ALA A 243 -1.64 -27.99 -19.78
CA ALA A 243 -0.48 -28.82 -20.07
C ALA A 243 0.24 -29.24 -18.77
N THR A 244 1.07 -30.28 -18.84
CA THR A 244 1.92 -30.73 -17.74
C THR A 244 3.28 -30.05 -17.83
N LEU A 245 3.66 -29.33 -16.79
CA LEU A 245 4.99 -28.77 -16.58
C LEU A 245 5.83 -29.79 -15.79
N PRO A 246 6.90 -30.36 -16.38
CA PRO A 246 7.75 -31.31 -15.67
C PRO A 246 8.37 -30.73 -14.40
N TYR A 247 8.60 -31.57 -13.38
CA TYR A 247 9.12 -31.11 -12.08
C TYR A 247 10.50 -30.47 -12.16
N GLU A 248 11.40 -31.00 -13.00
CA GLU A 248 12.72 -30.42 -13.21
C GLU A 248 12.64 -29.06 -13.90
N ASP A 249 11.69 -28.87 -14.81
CA ASP A 249 11.49 -27.57 -15.46
C ASP A 249 10.92 -26.55 -14.48
N TRP A 250 9.94 -26.97 -13.65
CA TRP A 250 9.41 -26.16 -12.56
C TRP A 250 10.51 -25.67 -11.60
N LEU A 251 11.35 -26.58 -11.10
CA LEU A 251 12.40 -26.25 -10.11
C LEU A 251 13.44 -25.26 -10.66
N ASP A 252 13.66 -25.27 -11.97
CA ASP A 252 14.61 -24.38 -12.64
C ASP A 252 14.02 -23.00 -13.00
N THR A 253 12.69 -22.90 -13.14
CA THR A 253 12.03 -21.74 -13.73
C THR A 253 11.15 -20.94 -12.77
N VAL A 254 10.74 -21.51 -11.64
CA VAL A 254 9.80 -20.88 -10.72
C VAL A 254 10.35 -19.64 -10.01
N TYR A 255 9.48 -18.64 -9.83
CA TYR A 255 9.70 -17.47 -8.98
C TYR A 255 8.90 -17.59 -7.68
N ASP A 256 7.57 -17.52 -7.79
CA ASP A 256 6.66 -17.40 -6.65
C ASP A 256 5.53 -18.41 -6.73
N ALA A 257 5.05 -18.84 -5.56
CA ALA A 257 3.87 -19.67 -5.42
C ALA A 257 3.01 -19.14 -4.27
N TRP A 258 1.74 -18.88 -4.57
CA TRP A 258 0.77 -18.35 -3.63
C TRP A 258 -0.49 -19.18 -3.62
N VAL A 259 -0.99 -19.41 -2.42
CA VAL A 259 -2.26 -20.11 -2.20
C VAL A 259 -3.21 -19.23 -1.41
N ALA A 260 -4.50 -19.32 -1.72
CA ALA A 260 -5.53 -18.52 -1.10
C ALA A 260 -6.58 -19.37 -0.41
N ARG A 261 -6.98 -18.91 0.77
CA ARG A 261 -8.16 -19.38 1.48
C ARG A 261 -9.25 -18.29 1.36
N PRO A 262 -10.32 -18.54 0.59
CA PRO A 262 -11.43 -17.62 0.52
C PRO A 262 -12.00 -17.29 1.90
N GLY A 263 -12.51 -16.07 2.02
CA GLY A 263 -13.18 -15.62 3.22
C GLY A 263 -14.59 -16.19 3.30
N VAL A 264 -15.16 -16.19 4.50
CA VAL A 264 -16.59 -16.47 4.68
C VAL A 264 -17.36 -15.20 4.27
N PRO A 265 -18.26 -15.25 3.27
CA PRO A 265 -19.05 -14.08 2.87
C PRO A 265 -19.77 -13.45 4.06
N GLN A 266 -19.92 -12.13 4.06
CA GLN A 266 -20.59 -11.37 5.13
C GLN A 266 -19.90 -11.41 6.50
N THR A 267 -18.72 -12.04 6.63
CA THR A 267 -17.89 -11.91 7.84
C THR A 267 -17.24 -10.52 7.84
N PRO A 268 -17.21 -9.79 8.98
CA PRO A 268 -16.45 -8.54 9.07
C PRO A 268 -14.96 -8.86 8.94
N PHE A 269 -14.42 -8.72 7.73
CA PHE A 269 -12.99 -8.89 7.46
C PHE A 269 -12.18 -7.85 8.25
N SER A 270 -10.95 -8.23 8.60
CA SER A 270 -10.01 -7.33 9.30
C SER A 270 -9.68 -6.06 8.50
N SER A 271 -9.89 -6.06 7.18
CA SER A 271 -9.80 -4.86 6.33
C SER A 271 -10.95 -3.90 6.64
N GLY A 272 -10.72 -3.02 7.61
CA GLY A 272 -11.66 -2.00 8.07
C GLY A 272 -12.33 -2.31 9.42
N ARG A 273 -12.00 -3.44 10.07
CA ARG A 273 -12.49 -3.71 11.43
C ARG A 273 -11.66 -2.89 12.41
N ARG A 274 -12.31 -1.91 13.03
CA ARG A 274 -11.70 -1.13 14.11
C ARG A 274 -11.51 -2.05 15.32
N ARG A 275 -10.27 -2.22 15.78
CA ARG A 275 -9.98 -2.91 17.06
C ARG A 275 -10.56 -2.06 18.19
N THR A 276 -11.02 -2.65 19.28
CA THR A 276 -11.60 -1.87 20.39
C THR A 276 -10.48 -1.55 21.40
N ALA A 277 -10.26 -0.27 21.67
CA ALA A 277 -9.32 0.27 22.64
C ALA A 277 -10.08 0.99 23.76
N THR A 278 -9.56 0.98 24.98
CA THR A 278 -10.11 1.79 26.08
C THR A 278 -9.80 3.26 25.85
N ALA A 279 -10.84 4.10 25.73
CA ALA A 279 -10.74 5.55 25.74
C ALA A 279 -10.35 6.05 27.14
N THR A 280 -9.90 7.31 27.21
CA THR A 280 -9.53 8.02 28.46
C THR A 280 -10.66 8.17 29.48
N GLY A 281 -11.90 7.78 29.15
CA GLY A 281 -13.03 7.70 30.07
C GLY A 281 -13.51 6.28 30.41
N GLY A 282 -12.73 5.24 30.10
CA GLY A 282 -13.10 3.83 30.37
C GLY A 282 -14.07 3.21 29.35
N ALA A 283 -14.59 4.00 28.40
CA ALA A 283 -15.40 3.50 27.30
C ALA A 283 -14.53 2.74 26.27
N LEU A 284 -15.09 1.69 25.69
CA LEU A 284 -14.50 1.00 24.54
C LEU A 284 -14.65 1.88 23.27
N ALA A 285 -13.58 2.54 22.86
CA ALA A 285 -13.46 3.27 21.60
C ALA A 285 -12.89 2.37 20.49
N THR A 286 -13.28 2.63 19.26
CA THR A 286 -12.82 1.87 18.11
C THR A 286 -11.51 2.42 17.53
N SER A 287 -10.36 1.75 17.66
CA SER A 287 -9.25 1.81 16.69
C SER A 287 -8.27 0.61 16.74
N THR A 288 -7.81 0.16 15.57
CA THR A 288 -6.40 0.25 15.11
C THR A 288 -6.38 -0.08 13.61
N GLY A 289 -6.31 0.97 12.80
CA GLY A 289 -6.36 0.95 11.33
C GLY A 289 -7.32 2.04 10.80
N PRO A 290 -6.91 2.86 9.82
CA PRO A 290 -7.76 3.92 9.29
C PRO A 290 -9.02 3.35 8.61
N ASP A 291 -10.19 3.94 8.88
CA ASP A 291 -11.43 3.61 8.17
C ASP A 291 -11.39 4.24 6.79
N LEU A 292 -10.72 3.56 5.84
CA LEU A 292 -10.46 4.10 4.49
C LEU A 292 -11.74 4.53 3.77
N ARG A 293 -12.87 3.85 4.03
CA ARG A 293 -14.17 4.23 3.45
C ARG A 293 -14.61 5.58 3.98
N ARG A 294 -14.61 5.76 5.28
CA ARG A 294 -14.99 7.03 5.89
C ARG A 294 -14.02 8.15 5.52
N LEU A 295 -12.71 7.86 5.54
CA LEU A 295 -11.67 8.81 5.15
C LEU A 295 -11.75 9.19 3.67
N SER A 296 -12.38 8.38 2.81
CA SER A 296 -12.58 8.74 1.39
C SER A 296 -13.37 10.03 1.19
N PHE A 297 -14.13 10.47 2.19
CA PHE A 297 -14.87 11.74 2.19
C PHE A 297 -14.11 12.90 2.85
N HIS A 298 -12.91 12.64 3.37
CA HIS A 298 -12.14 13.60 4.17
C HIS A 298 -10.66 13.69 3.79
N VAL A 299 -10.17 12.86 2.87
CA VAL A 299 -8.73 12.82 2.54
C VAL A 299 -8.54 13.08 1.05
N VAL A 300 -7.57 13.93 0.68
CA VAL A 300 -7.11 14.11 -0.70
C VAL A 300 -5.64 13.72 -0.75
N ASN A 301 -5.33 12.63 -1.44
CA ASN A 301 -3.98 12.09 -1.57
C ASN A 301 -3.30 12.57 -2.85
N THR A 302 -2.10 13.12 -2.77
CA THR A 302 -1.29 13.51 -3.94
C THR A 302 0.00 12.69 -4.03
N GLY A 303 0.32 12.21 -5.23
CA GLY A 303 1.50 11.39 -5.51
C GLY A 303 2.64 12.17 -6.17
N ASN A 304 3.41 11.45 -6.97
CA ASN A 304 4.48 12.02 -7.80
C ASN A 304 3.95 13.13 -8.73
N ASP A 305 4.81 14.12 -8.98
CA ASP A 305 4.48 15.31 -9.76
C ASP A 305 3.31 16.12 -9.19
N GLY A 306 2.95 15.91 -7.93
CA GLY A 306 1.86 16.61 -7.26
C GLY A 306 0.45 16.25 -7.76
N ARG A 307 0.32 15.22 -8.59
CA ARG A 307 -0.97 14.75 -9.13
C ARG A 307 -1.77 14.02 -8.06
N LEU A 308 -3.06 13.84 -8.26
CA LEU A 308 -3.85 12.97 -7.38
C LEU A 308 -3.29 11.54 -7.45
N SER A 309 -3.10 10.89 -6.30
CA SER A 309 -2.46 9.57 -6.23
C SER A 309 -3.43 8.46 -6.64
N SER A 310 -3.06 7.66 -7.65
CA SER A 310 -3.80 6.48 -8.11
C SER A 310 -3.23 5.14 -7.60
N ASP A 311 -2.22 5.20 -6.73
CA ASP A 311 -1.50 4.04 -6.18
C ASP A 311 -1.73 3.88 -4.68
N GLY A 312 -1.45 2.68 -4.15
CA GLY A 312 -1.50 2.42 -2.71
C GLY A 312 -2.88 2.04 -2.17
N LYS A 313 -3.03 2.15 -0.84
CA LYS A 313 -4.28 1.77 -0.16
C LYS A 313 -5.36 2.82 -0.35
N PHE A 314 -4.98 4.10 -0.41
CA PHE A 314 -5.90 5.22 -0.54
C PHE A 314 -5.62 5.99 -1.84
N VAL A 315 -6.59 5.93 -2.75
CA VAL A 315 -6.54 6.60 -4.04
C VAL A 315 -7.38 7.87 -3.99
N SER A 316 -6.88 8.92 -4.63
CA SER A 316 -7.63 10.14 -4.90
C SER A 316 -7.78 10.36 -6.40
N THR A 317 -8.97 10.78 -6.78
CA THR A 317 -9.34 11.08 -8.17
C THR A 317 -10.16 12.36 -8.20
N PRO A 318 -10.31 13.02 -9.36
CA PRO A 318 -11.17 14.20 -9.45
C PRO A 318 -12.63 13.91 -9.02
N ALA A 319 -13.13 12.71 -9.30
CA ALA A 319 -14.45 12.26 -8.85
C ALA A 319 -14.52 12.15 -7.33
N GLN A 320 -13.44 11.69 -6.69
CA GLN A 320 -13.35 11.61 -5.24
C GLN A 320 -13.28 13.01 -4.60
N VAL A 321 -12.56 13.97 -5.19
CA VAL A 321 -12.58 15.39 -4.76
C VAL A 321 -14.00 15.95 -4.83
N GLU A 322 -14.75 15.65 -5.89
CA GLU A 322 -16.17 16.02 -5.99
C GLU A 322 -17.00 15.40 -4.86
N ARG A 323 -16.86 14.09 -4.61
CA ARG A 323 -17.54 13.39 -3.51
C ARG A 323 -17.23 14.00 -2.14
N VAL A 324 -15.98 14.38 -1.88
CA VAL A 324 -15.58 15.08 -0.64
C VAL A 324 -16.38 16.36 -0.47
N ILE A 325 -16.52 17.16 -1.53
CA ILE A 325 -17.21 18.46 -1.47
C ILE A 325 -18.73 18.30 -1.43
N GLU A 326 -19.30 17.29 -2.07
CA GLU A 326 -20.71 16.92 -1.91
C GLU A 326 -21.02 16.47 -0.48
N HIS A 327 -20.17 15.62 0.08
CA HIS A 327 -20.29 15.15 1.46
C HIS A 327 -20.16 16.31 2.45
N MET A 328 -19.19 17.20 2.24
CA MET A 328 -19.03 18.44 2.99
C MET A 328 -20.27 19.33 2.91
N THR A 329 -20.87 19.46 1.72
CA THR A 329 -22.10 20.25 1.53
C THR A 329 -23.23 19.69 2.39
N ALA A 330 -23.46 18.36 2.32
CA ALA A 330 -24.50 17.69 3.10
C ALA A 330 -24.26 17.82 4.61
N TRP A 331 -23.01 17.69 5.06
CA TRP A 331 -22.64 17.90 6.46
C TRP A 331 -22.93 19.32 6.94
N HIS A 332 -22.57 20.33 6.14
CA HIS A 332 -22.83 21.71 6.50
C HIS A 332 -24.33 22.03 6.61
N GLU A 333 -25.18 21.49 5.72
CA GLU A 333 -26.63 21.63 5.89
C GLU A 333 -27.12 21.01 7.20
N PHE A 334 -26.59 19.83 7.53
CA PHE A 334 -26.92 19.14 8.77
C PHE A 334 -26.51 19.95 10.01
N ILE A 335 -25.27 20.45 10.06
CA ILE A 335 -24.73 21.13 11.23
C ILE A 335 -25.34 22.51 11.45
N LEU A 336 -25.67 23.23 10.36
CA LEU A 336 -26.38 24.51 10.42
C LEU A 336 -27.82 24.31 10.92
N ARG A 337 -28.52 23.25 10.48
CA ARG A 337 -29.85 22.90 11.00
C ARG A 337 -29.81 22.57 12.50
N LYS A 338 -28.73 21.96 12.97
CA LYS A 338 -28.48 21.69 14.40
C LYS A 338 -28.04 22.94 15.18
N LYS A 339 -27.84 24.09 14.52
CA LYS A 339 -27.43 25.38 15.13
C LYS A 339 -26.15 25.28 15.96
N ARG A 340 -25.21 24.43 15.56
CA ARG A 340 -23.92 24.26 16.26
C ARG A 340 -22.84 25.24 15.78
N THR A 341 -23.06 25.83 14.62
CA THR A 341 -22.25 26.93 14.05
C THR A 341 -23.17 27.81 13.20
N ASP A 342 -22.74 29.03 12.93
CA ASP A 342 -23.35 30.03 12.06
C ASP A 342 -22.72 30.08 10.67
N ARG A 343 -21.51 29.52 10.50
CA ARG A 343 -20.75 29.48 9.25
C ARG A 343 -20.36 28.06 8.86
N ARG A 344 -20.00 27.90 7.60
CA ARG A 344 -19.51 26.64 7.04
C ARG A 344 -17.99 26.61 7.19
N HIS A 345 -17.51 25.99 8.25
CA HIS A 345 -16.08 25.90 8.54
C HIS A 345 -15.44 24.73 7.80
N VAL A 346 -14.45 25.03 6.95
CA VAL A 346 -13.65 24.04 6.22
C VAL A 346 -12.22 24.11 6.72
N LEU A 347 -11.66 22.99 7.16
CA LEU A 347 -10.24 22.88 7.52
C LEU A 347 -9.50 22.08 6.46
N ILE A 348 -8.44 22.62 5.88
CA ILE A 348 -7.46 21.84 5.12
C ILE A 348 -6.29 21.51 6.04
N TRP A 349 -6.13 20.21 6.34
CA TRP A 349 -5.08 19.70 7.21
C TRP A 349 -3.96 19.03 6.40
N SER A 350 -2.73 19.51 6.49
CA SER A 350 -1.57 18.93 5.79
C SER A 350 -0.59 18.29 6.78
N HIS A 351 -0.42 16.96 6.71
CA HIS A 351 0.36 16.21 7.71
C HIS A 351 1.89 16.41 7.60
N GLY A 352 2.67 15.96 8.57
CA GLY A 352 4.14 15.95 8.44
C GLY A 352 4.61 14.95 7.38
N GLY A 353 5.50 15.36 6.48
CA GLY A 353 6.11 14.51 5.45
C GLY A 353 6.96 13.34 5.98
N GLY A 354 7.06 13.18 7.31
CA GLY A 354 7.77 12.11 7.99
C GLY A 354 6.92 10.90 8.38
N VAL A 355 5.69 10.85 7.88
CA VAL A 355 4.65 9.92 8.32
C VAL A 355 4.18 9.15 7.08
N ALA A 356 4.20 7.80 7.15
CA ALA A 356 3.70 6.91 6.10
C ALA A 356 2.29 7.31 5.63
N GLU A 357 1.88 6.98 4.41
CA GLU A 357 0.48 7.17 3.93
C GLU A 357 -0.52 6.63 4.98
N GLY A 358 -0.26 5.42 5.48
CA GLY A 358 -1.08 4.80 6.54
C GLY A 358 -1.10 5.59 7.85
N SER A 359 -0.02 6.27 8.17
CA SER A 359 0.18 6.97 9.43
C SER A 359 -0.39 8.41 9.35
N GLY A 360 -0.43 9.02 8.16
CA GLY A 360 -1.19 10.25 7.87
C GLY A 360 -2.70 9.99 7.90
N LEU A 361 -3.15 8.86 7.35
CA LEU A 361 -4.54 8.40 7.46
C LEU A 361 -4.95 8.10 8.91
N GLU A 362 -4.03 7.59 9.74
CA GLU A 362 -4.27 7.42 11.17
C GLU A 362 -4.45 8.76 11.90
N ILE A 363 -3.65 9.79 11.58
CA ILE A 363 -3.84 11.14 12.13
C ILE A 363 -5.20 11.70 11.72
N ALA A 364 -5.55 11.61 10.43
CA ALA A 364 -6.85 12.05 9.92
C ALA A 364 -8.00 11.35 10.67
N GLN A 365 -7.93 10.03 10.84
CA GLN A 365 -8.93 9.25 11.57
C GLN A 365 -9.03 9.66 13.05
N ARG A 366 -7.89 9.91 13.70
CA ARG A 366 -7.78 10.25 15.11
C ARG A 366 -8.47 11.57 15.44
N GLN A 367 -8.36 12.55 14.54
CA GLN A 367 -8.89 13.90 14.75
C GLN A 367 -10.29 14.11 14.14
N LEU A 368 -10.71 13.26 13.19
CA LEU A 368 -11.91 13.46 12.35
C LEU A 368 -13.16 13.85 13.15
N ASP A 369 -13.54 13.02 14.12
CA ASP A 369 -14.81 13.18 14.83
C ASP A 369 -14.79 14.36 15.79
N TRP A 370 -13.62 14.71 16.31
CA TRP A 370 -13.44 15.90 17.12
C TRP A 370 -13.64 17.18 16.27
N TRP A 371 -13.05 17.24 15.06
CA TRP A 371 -13.31 18.35 14.12
C TRP A 371 -14.80 18.48 13.79
N LEU A 372 -15.44 17.38 13.39
CA LEU A 372 -16.86 17.35 13.06
C LEU A 372 -17.73 17.74 14.26
N ASN A 373 -17.35 17.32 15.48
CA ASN A 373 -18.05 17.69 16.70
C ASN A 373 -17.91 19.18 17.07
N SER A 374 -16.95 19.90 16.51
CA SER A 374 -16.87 21.36 16.65
C SER A 374 -17.52 22.10 15.48
N GLY A 375 -18.16 21.37 14.55
CA GLY A 375 -18.79 21.94 13.37
C GLY A 375 -17.81 22.35 12.27
N VAL A 376 -16.57 21.87 12.34
CA VAL A 376 -15.53 22.08 11.33
C VAL A 376 -15.41 20.83 10.47
N PHE A 377 -15.50 20.98 9.15
CA PHE A 377 -15.32 19.87 8.22
C PHE A 377 -13.84 19.75 7.81
N PRO A 378 -13.12 18.68 8.20
CA PRO A 378 -11.72 18.50 7.82
C PRO A 378 -11.58 17.84 6.46
N ILE A 379 -10.65 18.38 5.66
CA ILE A 379 -10.09 17.78 4.45
C ILE A 379 -8.58 17.62 4.68
N SER A 380 -8.15 16.41 5.01
CA SER A 380 -6.74 16.07 5.19
C SER A 380 -6.06 15.86 3.84
N THR A 381 -5.10 16.69 3.48
CA THR A 381 -4.25 16.45 2.32
C THR A 381 -3.15 15.48 2.75
N VAL A 382 -3.14 14.30 2.15
CA VAL A 382 -2.07 13.31 2.30
C VAL A 382 -1.19 13.38 1.06
N TRP A 383 0.11 13.19 1.18
CA TRP A 383 0.95 13.07 0.01
C TRP A 383 1.98 11.97 0.15
N GLN A 384 2.30 11.33 -0.97
CA GLN A 384 3.25 10.22 -0.98
C GLN A 384 4.63 10.70 -0.54
N THR A 385 5.02 10.23 0.63
CA THR A 385 6.34 10.41 1.24
C THR A 385 7.16 9.13 1.11
N GLY A 386 6.96 8.31 0.07
CA GLY A 386 7.76 7.08 -0.14
C GLY A 386 9.28 7.34 -0.08
N ALA A 387 9.68 8.55 -0.44
CA ALA A 387 11.03 9.08 -0.28
C ALA A 387 11.48 9.21 1.20
N PHE A 388 10.61 9.61 2.13
CA PHE A 388 10.89 9.74 3.57
C PHE A 388 10.83 8.39 4.32
N GLU A 389 9.98 7.44 3.91
CA GLU A 389 10.06 6.05 4.41
C GLU A 389 11.37 5.39 4.00
N THR A 390 11.80 5.62 2.75
CA THR A 390 13.13 5.25 2.28
C THR A 390 14.20 5.96 3.08
N LEU A 391 14.00 7.23 3.45
CA LEU A 391 14.91 8.02 4.29
C LEU A 391 15.07 7.44 5.69
N SER A 392 13.98 7.20 6.41
CA SER A 392 13.99 6.67 7.78
C SER A 392 14.46 5.22 7.84
N SER A 393 14.03 4.39 6.88
CA SER A 393 14.52 3.02 6.73
C SER A 393 15.99 3.00 6.32
N ALA A 394 16.42 3.85 5.39
CA ALA A 394 17.82 3.96 4.99
C ALA A 394 18.70 4.54 6.11
N VAL A 395 18.21 5.48 6.92
CA VAL A 395 18.87 5.93 8.14
C VAL A 395 19.05 4.72 9.07
N GLY A 396 17.99 3.94 9.33
CA GLY A 396 18.07 2.71 10.13
C GLY A 396 19.06 1.67 9.58
N ASP A 397 19.05 1.41 8.28
CA ASP A 397 19.88 0.40 7.62
C ASP A 397 21.35 0.83 7.52
N LEU A 398 21.59 2.11 7.22
CA LEU A 398 22.94 2.70 7.22
C LEU A 398 23.60 2.60 8.60
N LEU A 399 22.79 2.64 9.66
CA LEU A 399 23.27 2.68 11.04
C LEU A 399 23.43 1.27 11.64
N ARG A 400 22.69 0.26 11.16
CA ARG A 400 23.02 -1.16 11.44
C ARG A 400 24.41 -1.54 10.92
N GLY A 401 24.90 -0.87 9.88
CA GLY A 401 26.26 -1.05 9.38
C GLY A 401 27.34 -0.25 10.13
N ALA A 402 26.95 0.74 10.95
CA ALA A 402 27.86 1.71 11.58
C ALA A 402 27.97 1.59 13.11
N LEU A 403 27.13 0.78 13.76
CA LEU A 403 27.14 0.59 15.22
C LEU A 403 28.27 -0.34 15.69
N PRO A 404 29.15 0.10 16.61
CA PRO A 404 30.03 -0.81 17.36
C PRO A 404 29.20 -1.62 18.37
N ALA A 405 29.62 -2.86 18.65
CA ALA A 405 29.00 -3.67 19.69
C ALA A 405 29.28 -3.07 21.08
N GLY A 406 28.26 -2.47 21.70
CA GLY A 406 28.31 -1.90 23.06
C GLY A 406 27.89 -0.42 23.08
N GLY A 407 26.82 -0.10 23.82
CA GLY A 407 26.21 1.24 23.89
C GLY A 407 27.17 2.38 24.27
N LEU A 408 26.82 3.61 23.90
CA LEU A 408 27.71 4.77 23.90
C LEU A 408 27.28 5.85 24.93
N GLY A 409 28.26 6.57 25.49
CA GLY A 409 28.07 7.72 26.38
C GLY A 409 27.84 9.06 25.66
N PHE A 410 27.47 10.10 26.40
CA PHE A 410 26.94 11.39 25.92
C PHE A 410 27.79 12.10 24.84
N ASP A 411 29.12 12.05 24.92
CA ASP A 411 30.04 12.73 23.98
C ASP A 411 30.20 12.00 22.62
N LEU A 412 29.77 10.72 22.56
CA LEU A 412 29.74 9.91 21.34
C LEU A 412 28.40 10.06 20.59
N VAL A 413 27.31 10.42 21.28
CA VAL A 413 25.98 10.64 20.68
C VAL A 413 26.01 11.82 19.70
N GLU A 414 26.63 12.94 20.07
CA GLU A 414 26.73 14.11 19.18
C GLU A 414 27.65 13.85 17.97
N GLN A 415 28.71 13.06 18.14
CA GLN A 415 29.55 12.64 17.01
C GLN A 415 28.80 11.68 16.07
N PHE A 416 27.97 10.81 16.64
CA PHE A 416 27.11 9.91 15.89
C PHE A 416 26.02 10.66 15.12
N ASP A 417 25.33 11.62 15.75
CA ASP A 417 24.34 12.47 15.06
C ASP A 417 24.99 13.25 13.92
N ARG A 418 26.21 13.79 14.09
CA ARG A 418 26.96 14.45 13.00
C ARG A 418 27.33 13.50 11.86
N LEU A 419 27.63 12.24 12.17
CA LEU A 419 27.85 11.19 11.15
C LEU A 419 26.55 10.89 10.39
N VAL A 420 25.43 10.74 11.10
CA VAL A 420 24.10 10.55 10.51
C VAL A 420 23.75 11.71 9.60
N GLU A 421 23.89 12.94 10.07
CA GLU A 421 23.67 14.17 9.28
C GLU A 421 24.55 14.20 8.03
N GLY A 422 25.85 13.88 8.15
CA GLY A 422 26.77 13.82 7.02
C GLY A 422 26.39 12.77 5.97
N GLN A 423 25.96 11.60 6.41
CA GLN A 423 25.51 10.53 5.51
C GLN A 423 24.17 10.87 4.86
N CYS A 424 23.26 11.48 5.61
CA CYS A 424 22.01 12.02 5.08
C CYS A 424 22.25 13.03 3.96
N ARG A 425 23.18 13.97 4.17
CA ARG A 425 23.57 14.97 3.16
C ARG A 425 24.05 14.34 1.86
N GLN A 426 24.78 13.23 1.93
CA GLN A 426 25.36 12.57 0.76
C GLN A 426 24.39 11.63 0.03
N ARG A 427 23.57 10.89 0.78
CA ARG A 427 22.80 9.75 0.24
C ARG A 427 21.30 9.98 0.16
N LEU A 428 20.78 10.95 0.91
CA LEU A 428 19.36 11.04 1.23
C LEU A 428 18.76 12.44 0.95
N ARG A 429 19.60 13.45 0.69
CA ARG A 429 19.18 14.81 0.26
C ARG A 429 18.26 14.81 -0.97
N TRP A 430 18.49 13.92 -1.93
CA TRP A 430 17.68 13.84 -3.15
C TRP A 430 16.20 13.50 -2.85
N ALA A 431 15.97 12.62 -1.88
CA ALA A 431 14.64 12.16 -1.49
C ALA A 431 13.84 13.29 -0.82
N TRP A 432 14.49 14.10 0.02
CA TRP A 432 13.88 15.31 0.56
C TRP A 432 13.55 16.35 -0.53
N ARG A 433 14.46 16.55 -1.49
CA ARG A 433 14.23 17.47 -2.61
C ARG A 433 13.03 17.04 -3.44
N GLU A 434 12.92 15.75 -3.76
CA GLU A 434 11.78 15.19 -4.50
C GLU A 434 10.47 15.35 -3.73
N MET A 435 10.47 15.13 -2.41
CA MET A 435 9.28 15.37 -1.57
C MET A 435 8.84 16.84 -1.61
N LYS A 436 9.77 17.81 -1.49
CA LYS A 436 9.45 19.23 -1.61
C LYS A 436 8.94 19.59 -3.00
N GLU A 437 9.53 19.00 -4.04
CA GLU A 437 9.10 19.21 -5.42
C GLU A 437 7.67 18.70 -5.64
N ASN A 438 7.34 17.48 -5.20
CA ASN A 438 5.98 16.94 -5.29
C ASN A 438 4.97 17.80 -4.53
N ALA A 439 5.33 18.27 -3.33
CA ALA A 439 4.47 19.15 -2.53
C ALA A 439 4.20 20.50 -3.22
N ARG A 440 5.19 21.07 -3.91
CA ARG A 440 5.04 22.31 -4.69
C ARG A 440 4.21 22.07 -5.95
N ARG A 441 4.56 21.03 -6.72
CA ARG A 441 3.86 20.66 -7.95
C ARG A 441 2.39 20.37 -7.74
N ALA A 442 1.99 19.93 -6.55
CA ALA A 442 0.58 19.72 -6.24
C ALA A 442 -0.25 21.01 -6.39
N SER A 443 0.39 22.16 -6.22
CA SER A 443 -0.19 23.49 -6.33
C SER A 443 0.29 24.26 -7.57
N ASP A 444 0.80 23.57 -8.60
CA ASP A 444 1.18 24.22 -9.85
C ASP A 444 -0.02 24.90 -10.51
N VAL A 445 0.27 25.99 -11.24
CA VAL A 445 -0.76 26.74 -11.97
C VAL A 445 -1.41 25.82 -13.00
N LEU A 446 -2.73 25.80 -13.01
CA LEU A 446 -3.49 25.05 -14.02
C LEU A 446 -3.19 25.64 -15.42
N PRO A 447 -2.91 24.81 -16.44
CA PRO A 447 -2.57 25.31 -17.76
C PRO A 447 -3.66 26.25 -18.33
N PRO A 448 -3.29 27.35 -19.00
CA PRO A 448 -4.28 28.26 -19.60
C PRO A 448 -5.22 27.53 -20.56
N GLY A 449 -6.52 27.77 -20.44
CA GLY A 449 -7.54 27.12 -21.27
C GLY A 449 -7.91 25.69 -20.83
N THR A 450 -7.38 25.20 -19.70
CA THR A 450 -7.84 23.94 -19.09
C THR A 450 -9.32 24.06 -18.74
N ALA A 451 -10.16 23.27 -19.39
CA ALA A 451 -11.57 23.18 -19.06
C ALA A 451 -11.74 22.32 -17.80
N ILE A 452 -11.99 22.97 -16.66
CA ILE A 452 -12.43 22.31 -15.43
C ILE A 452 -13.95 22.47 -15.33
N ALA A 453 -14.65 21.38 -15.05
CA ALA A 453 -16.09 21.36 -14.90
C ALA A 453 -16.50 20.62 -13.64
N TRP A 454 -17.43 21.23 -12.90
CA TRP A 454 -18.07 20.65 -11.72
C TRP A 454 -19.59 20.84 -11.84
N PRO A 455 -20.42 19.78 -11.85
CA PRO A 455 -20.03 18.38 -11.75
C PRO A 455 -19.32 17.84 -12.99
N ALA A 456 -18.34 16.98 -12.78
CA ALA A 456 -17.49 16.45 -13.86
C ALA A 456 -18.21 15.33 -14.61
N THR A 457 -18.23 15.38 -15.94
CA THR A 457 -18.59 14.22 -16.77
C THR A 457 -17.44 13.22 -16.81
N SER A 458 -17.68 11.98 -17.27
CA SER A 458 -16.60 10.99 -17.40
C SER A 458 -15.44 11.47 -18.26
N GLY A 459 -15.69 12.26 -19.32
CA GLY A 459 -14.62 12.83 -20.15
C GLY A 459 -13.90 14.02 -19.53
N ASP A 460 -14.46 14.64 -18.49
CA ASP A 460 -13.78 15.68 -17.70
C ASP A 460 -12.82 15.02 -16.70
N LEU A 461 -13.26 13.94 -16.05
CA LEU A 461 -12.46 13.20 -15.07
C LEU A 461 -11.12 12.73 -15.62
N ASP A 462 -11.11 12.16 -16.84
CA ASP A 462 -9.88 11.69 -17.48
C ASP A 462 -8.91 12.86 -17.77
N ARG A 463 -9.43 14.01 -18.21
CA ARG A 463 -8.62 15.21 -18.47
C ARG A 463 -8.07 15.84 -17.19
N MET A 464 -8.82 15.70 -16.09
CA MET A 464 -8.45 16.26 -14.79
C MET A 464 -7.49 15.36 -14.02
N ALA A 465 -7.41 14.06 -14.32
CA ALA A 465 -6.56 13.10 -13.60
C ALA A 465 -5.07 13.50 -13.59
N ASP A 466 -4.59 14.14 -14.66
CA ASP A 466 -3.19 14.57 -14.81
C ASP A 466 -2.90 15.97 -14.23
N LEU A 467 -3.91 16.65 -13.68
CA LEU A 467 -3.75 18.01 -13.16
C LEU A 467 -3.19 18.02 -11.71
N PRO A 468 -2.55 19.12 -11.29
CA PRO A 468 -2.09 19.31 -9.91
C PRO A 468 -3.23 19.13 -8.89
N GLY A 469 -3.05 18.19 -7.96
CA GLY A 469 -4.13 17.74 -7.07
C GLY A 469 -4.60 18.80 -6.07
N ALA A 470 -3.68 19.61 -5.54
CA ALA A 470 -4.05 20.73 -4.67
C ALA A 470 -4.77 21.82 -5.47
N SER A 471 -4.30 22.16 -6.67
CA SER A 471 -4.96 23.17 -7.51
C SER A 471 -6.39 22.76 -7.90
N LEU A 472 -6.63 21.47 -8.18
CA LEU A 472 -7.97 20.93 -8.40
C LEU A 472 -8.87 21.08 -7.16
N LEU A 473 -8.35 20.76 -5.97
CA LEU A 473 -9.08 20.92 -4.72
C LEU A 473 -9.43 22.40 -4.47
N VAL A 474 -8.48 23.32 -4.70
CA VAL A 474 -8.69 24.76 -4.56
C VAL A 474 -9.73 25.27 -5.55
N ASP A 475 -9.68 24.85 -6.81
CA ASP A 475 -10.68 25.20 -7.83
C ASP A 475 -12.09 24.74 -7.42
N ARG A 476 -12.22 23.48 -6.99
CA ARG A 476 -13.51 22.95 -6.51
C ARG A 476 -14.02 23.69 -5.28
N LEU A 477 -13.13 24.05 -4.35
CA LEU A 477 -13.44 24.82 -3.16
C LEU A 477 -13.87 26.25 -3.52
N ALA A 478 -13.25 26.88 -4.52
CA ALA A 478 -13.67 28.17 -5.03
C ALA A 478 -15.09 28.13 -5.61
N ALA A 479 -15.44 27.06 -6.35
CA ALA A 479 -16.81 26.85 -6.81
C ALA A 479 -17.80 26.67 -5.64
N TYR A 480 -17.38 26.00 -4.56
CA TYR A 480 -18.18 25.85 -3.34
C TYR A 480 -18.40 27.19 -2.63
N VAL A 481 -17.36 27.98 -2.43
CA VAL A 481 -17.44 29.32 -1.82
C VAL A 481 -18.33 30.24 -2.66
N LYS A 482 -18.14 30.28 -3.97
CA LYS A 482 -18.98 31.06 -4.90
C LYS A 482 -20.47 30.70 -4.80
N LYS A 483 -20.79 29.42 -4.59
CA LYS A 483 -22.17 28.95 -4.44
C LYS A 483 -22.81 29.40 -3.12
N HIS A 484 -22.05 29.40 -2.03
CA HIS A 484 -22.58 29.65 -0.68
C HIS A 484 -22.35 31.08 -0.18
N GLY A 485 -21.50 31.86 -0.84
CA GLY A 485 -21.11 33.22 -0.47
C GLY A 485 -19.94 33.26 0.50
N ASP A 486 -19.01 34.19 0.27
CA ASP A 486 -17.75 34.33 1.00
C ASP A 486 -17.96 34.55 2.51
N ASP A 487 -19.00 35.29 2.90
CA ASP A 487 -19.31 35.55 4.31
C ASP A 487 -19.81 34.31 5.06
N ASN A 488 -20.37 33.33 4.33
CA ASN A 488 -20.95 32.12 4.91
C ASN A 488 -19.96 30.96 5.01
N VAL A 489 -18.79 31.06 4.39
CA VAL A 489 -17.77 30.00 4.39
C VAL A 489 -16.50 30.51 5.04
N ALA A 490 -15.99 29.77 6.02
CA ALA A 490 -14.73 30.07 6.70
C ALA A 490 -13.72 28.96 6.36
N ILE A 491 -12.66 29.29 5.61
CA ILE A 491 -11.60 28.33 5.28
C ILE A 491 -10.44 28.50 6.25
N HIS A 492 -9.96 27.39 6.79
CA HIS A 492 -8.86 27.30 7.74
C HIS A 492 -7.79 26.37 7.18
N LEU A 493 -6.52 26.73 7.33
CA LEU A 493 -5.39 25.91 6.95
C LEU A 493 -4.62 25.50 8.21
N ALA A 494 -4.29 24.23 8.37
CA ALA A 494 -3.39 23.79 9.41
C ALA A 494 -2.38 22.76 8.90
N GLY A 495 -1.10 22.93 9.24
CA GLY A 495 -0.02 22.12 8.70
C GLY A 495 0.98 21.71 9.77
N HIS A 496 1.35 20.43 9.82
CA HIS A 496 2.41 19.93 10.71
C HIS A 496 3.69 19.67 9.91
N SER A 497 4.84 20.04 10.47
CA SER A 497 6.16 19.72 9.91
C SER A 497 6.27 20.08 8.42
N ALA A 498 6.57 19.12 7.53
CA ALA A 498 6.68 19.38 6.09
C ALA A 498 5.36 19.78 5.39
N GLY A 499 4.22 19.68 6.07
CA GLY A 499 2.95 20.22 5.56
C GLY A 499 2.94 21.72 5.36
N SER A 500 3.88 22.44 5.99
CA SER A 500 4.13 23.85 5.68
C SER A 500 4.63 24.07 4.25
N VAL A 501 5.45 23.17 3.70
CA VAL A 501 5.93 23.26 2.31
C VAL A 501 4.77 23.10 1.32
N TYR A 502 3.89 22.14 1.60
CA TYR A 502 2.67 21.92 0.81
C TYR A 502 1.75 23.14 0.85
N GLN A 503 1.45 23.65 2.06
CA GLN A 503 0.55 24.79 2.23
C GLN A 503 1.12 26.13 1.75
N ALA A 504 2.43 26.34 1.83
CA ALA A 504 3.08 27.52 1.26
C ALA A 504 2.83 27.63 -0.24
N SER A 505 2.68 26.50 -0.93
CA SER A 505 2.34 26.46 -2.36
C SER A 505 0.83 26.57 -2.60
N MET A 506 0.03 25.87 -1.79
CA MET A 506 -1.42 25.91 -1.92
C MET A 506 -1.98 27.33 -1.73
N VAL A 507 -1.42 28.13 -0.82
CA VAL A 507 -1.94 29.47 -0.53
C VAL A 507 -1.74 30.47 -1.68
N GLU A 508 -0.77 30.24 -2.57
CA GLU A 508 -0.63 30.99 -3.82
C GLU A 508 -1.81 30.68 -4.77
N ARG A 509 -2.30 29.43 -4.79
CA ARG A 509 -3.52 29.06 -5.53
C ARG A 509 -4.78 29.69 -4.92
N PHE A 510 -4.83 29.82 -3.59
CA PHE A 510 -5.92 30.54 -2.93
C PHE A 510 -6.00 32.00 -3.40
N LYS A 511 -4.85 32.69 -3.42
CA LYS A 511 -4.76 34.06 -3.93
C LYS A 511 -5.28 34.16 -5.36
N ASP A 512 -4.84 33.26 -6.24
CA ASP A 512 -5.23 33.28 -7.65
C ASP A 512 -6.71 32.94 -7.87
N ALA A 513 -7.29 32.10 -6.99
CA ALA A 513 -8.71 31.76 -6.99
C ALA A 513 -9.59 32.80 -6.27
N GLY A 514 -9.02 33.86 -5.70
CA GLY A 514 -9.75 34.86 -4.91
C GLY A 514 -10.25 34.35 -3.55
N LEU A 515 -9.72 33.23 -3.07
CA LEU A 515 -10.04 32.66 -1.76
C LEU A 515 -9.25 33.32 -0.64
N THR A 516 -9.80 33.27 0.58
CA THR A 516 -9.11 33.71 1.80
C THR A 516 -9.14 32.60 2.85
N ALA A 517 -8.03 32.46 3.57
CA ALA A 517 -7.91 31.64 4.77
C ALA A 517 -8.13 32.53 6.01
N GLU A 518 -9.17 32.24 6.78
CA GLU A 518 -9.50 32.92 8.05
C GLU A 518 -8.43 32.67 9.12
N THR A 519 -7.85 31.47 9.12
CA THR A 519 -6.70 31.11 9.95
C THR A 519 -5.75 30.23 9.15
N MET A 520 -4.46 30.39 9.39
CA MET A 520 -3.40 29.50 8.94
C MET A 520 -2.50 29.19 10.12
N THR A 521 -2.51 27.93 10.58
CA THR A 521 -1.80 27.50 11.77
C THR A 521 -0.79 26.42 11.46
N TRP A 522 0.49 26.68 11.70
CA TRP A 522 1.55 25.71 11.48
C TRP A 522 2.12 25.19 12.79
N LEU A 523 2.44 23.90 12.80
CA LEU A 523 2.94 23.16 13.95
C LEU A 523 4.34 22.62 13.61
N GLY A 524 5.39 23.26 14.12
CA GLY A 524 6.78 22.91 13.86
C GLY A 524 7.15 22.89 12.37
N PRO A 525 6.89 23.95 11.59
CA PRO A 525 7.01 23.92 10.12
C PRO A 525 8.44 23.61 9.63
N ALA A 526 8.59 22.61 8.77
CA ALA A 526 9.88 22.19 8.20
C ALA A 526 10.25 22.95 6.89
N ILE A 527 9.73 24.16 6.72
CA ILE A 527 10.01 25.03 5.57
C ILE A 527 11.16 25.98 5.90
N THR A 528 11.99 26.33 4.91
CA THR A 528 13.07 27.29 5.11
C THR A 528 12.52 28.69 5.37
N VAL A 529 13.25 29.48 6.15
CA VAL A 529 12.89 30.88 6.43
C VAL A 529 12.79 31.69 5.12
N ASP A 530 13.70 31.46 4.17
CA ASP A 530 13.70 32.13 2.88
C ASP A 530 12.43 31.84 2.07
N GLU A 531 12.03 30.57 1.97
CA GLU A 531 10.84 30.18 1.22
C GLU A 531 9.57 30.75 1.89
N PHE A 532 9.46 30.68 3.22
CA PHE A 532 8.36 31.28 3.96
C PHE A 532 8.25 32.80 3.76
N ARG A 533 9.38 33.50 3.84
CA ARG A 533 9.46 34.95 3.63
C ARG A 533 9.03 35.36 2.23
N GLN A 534 9.39 34.59 1.21
CA GLN A 534 9.07 34.92 -0.17
C GLN A 534 7.62 34.61 -0.51
N ARG A 535 7.08 33.49 -0.02
CA ARG A 535 5.80 32.95 -0.50
C ARG A 535 4.62 33.25 0.41
N VAL A 536 4.83 33.25 1.73
CA VAL A 536 3.74 33.29 2.70
C VAL A 536 3.63 34.65 3.37
N VAL A 537 4.73 35.23 3.86
CA VAL A 537 4.72 36.53 4.56
C VAL A 537 3.96 37.64 3.79
N PRO A 538 4.14 37.82 2.46
CA PRO A 538 3.43 38.86 1.71
C PRO A 538 1.90 38.68 1.65
N LEU A 539 1.42 37.49 2.00
CA LEU A 539 0.02 37.09 1.98
C LEU A 539 -0.64 37.18 3.36
N ILE A 540 0.11 37.51 4.42
CA ILE A 540 -0.40 37.65 5.79
C ILE A 540 -0.94 39.06 6.02
N GLY A 541 -2.14 39.14 6.59
CA GLY A 541 -2.73 40.35 7.15
C GLY A 541 -4.26 40.37 7.06
N PRO A 542 -4.95 41.25 7.80
CA PRO A 542 -6.40 41.24 7.94
C PRO A 542 -7.21 41.38 6.63
N ARG A 543 -6.59 41.93 5.58
CA ARG A 543 -7.19 42.12 4.23
C ARG A 543 -6.41 41.40 3.14
N LYS A 544 -5.65 40.38 3.50
CA LYS A 544 -4.84 39.57 2.58
C LYS A 544 -5.41 38.15 2.50
N THR A 545 -4.75 37.31 1.71
CA THR A 545 -5.14 35.90 1.51
C THR A 545 -5.15 35.13 2.83
N ILE A 546 -4.20 35.39 3.74
CA ILE A 546 -4.12 34.79 5.08
C ILE A 546 -4.48 35.88 6.10
N ARG A 547 -5.65 35.78 6.72
CA ARG A 547 -6.13 36.81 7.65
C ARG A 547 -5.39 36.77 8.99
N ARG A 548 -5.13 35.56 9.50
CA ARG A 548 -4.43 35.31 10.77
C ARG A 548 -3.47 34.14 10.60
N PHE A 549 -2.20 34.38 10.91
CA PHE A 549 -1.16 33.36 10.87
C PHE A 549 -0.68 33.04 12.28
N THR A 550 -0.45 31.77 12.59
CA THR A 550 0.07 31.34 13.89
C THR A 550 1.02 30.17 13.70
N CYS A 551 2.18 30.22 14.37
CA CYS A 551 3.14 29.13 14.40
C CYS A 551 3.27 28.60 15.84
N PHE A 552 3.19 27.29 16.01
CA PHE A 552 3.51 26.61 17.27
C PHE A 552 4.81 25.83 17.08
N ASP A 553 5.84 26.19 17.84
CA ASP A 553 7.14 25.53 17.83
C ASP A 553 7.51 25.02 19.21
N LEU A 554 8.46 24.08 19.28
CA LEU A 554 9.12 23.76 20.53
C LEU A 554 10.27 24.75 20.78
N SER A 555 10.69 24.86 22.04
CA SER A 555 11.94 25.56 22.35
C SER A 555 13.14 24.81 21.76
N ASP A 556 14.23 25.52 21.49
CA ASP A 556 15.45 24.92 20.96
C ASP A 556 15.96 23.76 21.84
N SER A 557 15.85 23.92 23.16
CA SER A 557 16.19 22.88 24.12
C SER A 557 15.31 21.63 24.03
N LEU A 558 14.02 21.77 23.72
CA LEU A 558 13.13 20.62 23.55
C LEU A 558 13.41 19.92 22.23
N GLU A 559 13.59 20.66 21.13
CA GLU A 559 13.95 20.11 19.81
C GLU A 559 15.31 19.36 19.85
N LEU A 560 16.29 19.85 20.62
CA LEU A 560 17.60 19.19 20.81
C LEU A 560 17.54 17.96 21.74
N ASN A 561 16.51 17.83 22.57
CA ASN A 561 16.30 16.68 23.46
C ASN A 561 15.25 15.68 22.92
N ASP A 562 14.72 15.93 21.72
CA ASP A 562 13.80 15.02 21.02
C ASP A 562 14.56 13.89 20.31
N SER A 563 13.86 12.99 19.63
CA SER A 563 14.49 11.93 18.84
C SER A 563 13.66 11.49 17.63
N VAL A 564 14.35 11.11 16.55
CA VAL A 564 13.76 10.42 15.40
C VAL A 564 14.12 8.94 15.48
N GLY A 565 13.23 8.16 16.10
CA GLY A 565 13.50 6.77 16.42
C GLY A 565 14.70 6.61 17.38
N PRO A 566 15.25 5.39 17.52
CA PRO A 566 16.38 5.16 18.44
C PRO A 566 17.74 5.64 17.89
N VAL A 567 17.76 6.40 16.78
CA VAL A 567 18.98 6.55 15.96
C VAL A 567 19.40 7.98 15.68
N TYR A 568 18.52 8.96 15.83
CA TYR A 568 18.90 10.37 15.78
C TYR A 568 18.32 11.07 17.01
N HIS A 569 19.17 11.69 17.81
CA HIS A 569 18.83 12.14 19.17
C HIS A 569 18.51 13.63 19.23
N LYS A 570 17.90 14.13 18.16
CA LYS A 570 17.29 15.45 18.03
C LYS A 570 16.01 15.30 17.22
N SER A 571 15.26 16.37 17.06
CA SER A 571 14.02 16.35 16.32
C SER A 571 14.18 16.19 14.80
N ALA A 572 13.06 15.85 14.15
CA ALA A 572 12.98 15.75 12.70
C ALA A 572 13.33 17.07 11.99
N VAL A 573 12.95 18.22 12.55
CA VAL A 573 13.27 19.53 11.96
C VAL A 573 14.76 19.83 12.05
N TYR A 574 15.44 19.42 13.12
CA TYR A 574 16.91 19.47 13.17
C TYR A 574 17.58 18.60 12.11
N LEU A 575 17.06 17.39 11.90
CA LEU A 575 17.56 16.48 10.86
C LEU A 575 17.37 17.09 9.46
N VAL A 576 16.23 17.75 9.20
CA VAL A 576 15.99 18.47 7.96
C VAL A 576 17.01 19.61 7.79
N ALA A 577 17.14 20.47 8.81
CA ALA A 577 17.99 21.65 8.78
C ALA A 577 19.48 21.33 8.55
N ARG A 578 19.97 20.21 9.11
CA ARG A 578 21.40 19.83 9.11
C ARG A 578 21.75 18.69 8.16
N GLY A 579 20.76 17.91 7.76
CA GLY A 579 20.92 16.68 6.96
C GLY A 579 20.36 16.78 5.55
N PHE A 580 19.22 17.43 5.36
CA PHE A 580 18.45 17.31 4.11
C PHE A 580 18.35 18.57 3.26
N GLU A 581 18.54 19.78 3.83
CA GLU A 581 18.40 21.00 3.04
C GLU A 581 19.54 21.23 2.01
N ASP A 582 19.17 21.80 0.86
CA ASP A 582 20.07 21.99 -0.28
C ASP A 582 21.08 23.12 -0.06
N ALA A 583 20.71 24.15 0.69
CA ALA A 583 21.55 25.31 1.00
C ALA A 583 22.71 25.01 1.97
N LEU A 584 22.86 23.76 2.41
CA LEU A 584 24.02 23.28 3.15
C LEU A 584 25.27 23.22 2.23
N GLY A 585 26.10 24.26 2.31
CA GLY A 585 27.41 24.37 1.66
C GLY A 585 28.59 23.94 2.55
N ARG A 586 29.83 24.28 2.15
CA ARG A 586 31.04 23.98 2.95
C ARG A 586 31.09 24.73 4.29
N ASP A 587 30.54 25.94 4.33
CA ASP A 587 30.58 26.84 5.49
C ASP A 587 29.24 26.95 6.24
N THR A 588 28.23 26.18 5.83
CA THR A 588 26.87 26.21 6.41
C THR A 588 26.53 24.83 6.97
N SER A 589 26.47 24.72 8.29
CA SER A 589 26.17 23.47 8.99
C SER A 589 24.67 23.25 9.23
N GLU A 590 23.86 24.30 9.09
CA GLU A 590 22.43 24.28 9.38
C GLU A 590 21.71 25.35 8.55
N VAL A 591 20.58 24.99 7.94
CA VAL A 591 19.71 25.92 7.22
C VAL A 591 18.59 26.41 8.15
N PRO A 592 18.36 27.73 8.28
CA PRO A 592 17.27 28.25 9.10
C PRO A 592 15.90 27.76 8.61
N LEU A 593 15.15 27.12 9.51
CA LEU A 593 13.79 26.65 9.27
C LEU A 593 12.83 27.42 10.17
N VAL A 594 11.61 27.66 9.69
CA VAL A 594 10.59 28.38 10.48
C VAL A 594 10.28 27.63 11.78
N GLY A 595 10.28 26.30 11.77
CA GLY A 595 10.00 25.47 12.95
C GLY A 595 11.14 25.38 13.96
N LEU A 596 12.24 26.12 13.78
CA LEU A 596 13.29 26.25 14.78
C LEU A 596 13.13 27.59 15.50
N ALA A 597 12.80 27.57 16.80
CA ALA A 597 12.57 28.79 17.58
C ALA A 597 13.71 29.81 17.45
N LYS A 598 14.97 29.36 17.40
CA LYS A 598 16.15 30.22 17.22
C LYS A 598 16.19 30.96 15.87
N SER A 599 15.51 30.46 14.84
CA SER A 599 15.45 31.10 13.52
C SER A 599 14.53 32.32 13.50
N TRP A 600 13.63 32.46 14.48
CA TRP A 600 12.71 33.59 14.56
C TRP A 600 13.40 34.91 14.92
N ASP A 601 14.45 34.83 15.74
CA ASP A 601 15.19 35.99 16.22
C ASP A 601 16.50 36.21 15.43
N GLY A 602 16.79 35.34 14.45
CA GLY A 602 17.94 35.47 13.56
C GLY A 602 17.77 36.59 12.52
N PRO A 603 18.88 37.25 12.10
CA PRO A 603 18.83 38.34 11.12
C PRO A 603 18.51 37.83 9.70
N LEU A 604 17.51 38.42 9.03
CA LEU A 604 17.06 38.00 7.69
C LEU A 604 17.92 38.51 6.52
N ASP A 605 18.55 39.69 6.66
CA ASP A 605 19.32 40.37 5.59
C ASP A 605 20.73 40.78 6.08
N GLY A 606 21.39 39.86 6.78
CA GLY A 606 22.70 40.11 7.41
C GLY A 606 22.61 40.86 8.74
N PRO A 607 23.74 41.21 9.39
CA PRO A 607 23.79 41.59 10.81
C PRO A 607 22.97 42.83 11.23
N ARG A 608 22.45 43.59 10.26
CA ARG A 608 21.63 44.79 10.50
C ARG A 608 20.18 44.64 10.01
N GLY A 609 19.82 43.50 9.44
CA GLY A 609 18.44 43.19 9.02
C GLY A 609 17.53 42.90 10.20
N GLY A 610 16.23 43.12 10.04
CA GLY A 610 15.22 42.74 11.03
C GLY A 610 15.12 41.22 11.20
N SER A 611 14.47 40.78 12.26
CA SER A 611 14.23 39.36 12.53
C SER A 611 12.96 38.85 11.85
N LEU A 612 12.85 37.54 11.68
CA LEU A 612 11.62 36.90 11.18
C LEU A 612 10.42 37.24 12.07
N ARG A 613 10.62 37.23 13.38
CA ARG A 613 9.61 37.62 14.37
C ARG A 613 9.05 39.01 14.08
N GLN A 614 9.92 40.01 13.92
CA GLN A 614 9.49 41.39 13.65
C GLN A 614 8.64 41.49 12.38
N VAL A 615 9.04 40.78 11.32
CA VAL A 615 8.34 40.80 10.04
C VAL A 615 6.97 40.13 10.15
N VAL A 616 6.87 39.00 10.83
CA VAL A 616 5.62 38.25 11.00
C VAL A 616 4.66 38.98 11.94
N GLU A 617 5.14 39.49 13.08
CA GLU A 617 4.32 40.25 14.03
C GLU A 617 3.80 41.56 13.41
N ALA A 618 4.62 42.25 12.59
CA ALA A 618 4.18 43.42 11.84
C ALA A 618 3.09 43.11 10.81
N ALA A 619 3.05 41.88 10.27
CA ALA A 619 1.97 41.41 9.41
C ALA A 619 0.73 40.93 10.18
N GLY A 620 0.79 40.87 11.52
CA GLY A 620 -0.29 40.38 12.39
C GLY A 620 -0.27 38.86 12.61
N GLY A 621 0.87 38.20 12.36
CA GLY A 621 1.10 36.80 12.73
C GLY A 621 1.71 36.65 14.12
N GLU A 622 1.77 35.41 14.62
CA GLU A 622 2.24 35.11 15.97
C GLU A 622 3.06 33.82 16.02
N LEU A 623 4.06 33.77 16.92
CA LEU A 623 4.79 32.57 17.30
C LEU A 623 4.47 32.19 18.75
N ILE A 624 4.15 30.92 18.96
CA ILE A 624 3.90 30.31 20.26
C ILE A 624 4.96 29.23 20.47
N ILE A 625 5.72 29.34 21.56
CA ILE A 625 6.73 28.35 21.94
C ILE A 625 6.17 27.43 23.02
N ALA A 626 6.26 26.12 22.81
CA ALA A 626 5.68 25.10 23.67
C ALA A 626 6.26 25.07 25.09
N ARG A 627 5.41 24.51 25.94
CA ARG A 627 5.15 24.89 27.34
C ARG A 627 4.73 26.35 27.49
N SER A 628 3.72 26.75 26.71
CA SER A 628 3.01 28.02 26.86
C SER A 628 1.71 27.82 27.65
N GLY A 629 1.48 28.67 28.66
CA GLY A 629 0.36 28.51 29.61
C GLY A 629 -0.80 29.50 29.44
N SER A 630 -0.66 30.59 28.69
CA SER A 630 -1.73 31.58 28.43
C SER A 630 -1.37 32.51 27.27
N PRO A 631 -2.35 33.04 26.51
CA PRO A 631 -3.81 32.87 26.65
C PRO A 631 -4.32 31.45 26.27
N LEU A 632 -5.61 31.16 26.52
CA LEU A 632 -6.21 29.82 26.34
C LEU A 632 -6.07 29.25 24.92
N ASP A 633 -6.15 30.14 23.93
CA ASP A 633 -6.01 29.87 22.50
C ASP A 633 -4.54 29.88 22.02
N ALA A 634 -3.58 29.90 22.94
CA ALA A 634 -2.15 29.90 22.67
C ALA A 634 -1.36 28.94 23.58
N ARG A 635 -1.98 27.84 24.02
CA ARG A 635 -1.36 26.83 24.90
C ARG A 635 -0.79 25.66 24.13
N SER A 636 0.32 25.14 24.61
CA SER A 636 0.94 23.92 24.09
C SER A 636 1.78 23.27 25.18
N ASP A 637 1.55 21.99 25.45
CA ASP A 637 2.34 21.18 26.38
C ASP A 637 3.22 20.15 25.65
N ALA A 638 3.30 20.25 24.32
CA ALA A 638 4.11 19.38 23.49
C ALA A 638 5.58 19.40 23.95
N THR A 639 6.17 18.22 24.10
CA THR A 639 7.58 18.04 24.46
C THR A 639 8.41 17.43 23.35
N THR A 640 7.76 16.94 22.29
CA THR A 640 8.40 16.32 21.12
C THR A 640 7.79 16.88 19.85
N HIS A 641 8.57 16.91 18.77
CA HIS A 641 8.18 17.51 17.50
C HIS A 641 6.97 16.79 16.88
N ALA A 642 7.00 15.46 16.93
CA ALA A 642 5.88 14.62 16.54
C ALA A 642 4.70 14.68 17.52
N GLY A 643 4.87 15.30 18.70
CA GLY A 643 3.81 15.49 19.68
C GLY A 643 2.94 16.71 19.39
N LEU A 644 3.41 17.69 18.62
CA LEU A 644 2.68 18.94 18.37
C LEU A 644 1.30 18.72 17.72
N ASP A 645 1.14 17.69 16.89
CA ASP A 645 -0.13 17.38 16.19
C ASP A 645 -1.06 16.43 16.95
N ASN A 646 -0.70 16.07 18.19
CA ASN A 646 -1.50 15.20 19.05
C ASN A 646 -1.51 15.68 20.52
N ASP A 647 -0.82 16.78 20.82
CA ASP A 647 -0.87 17.46 22.12
C ASP A 647 -2.25 18.09 22.34
N PRO A 648 -2.97 17.73 23.43
CA PRO A 648 -4.31 18.23 23.66
C PRO A 648 -4.41 19.75 23.75
N LEU A 649 -3.45 20.43 24.39
CA LEU A 649 -3.49 21.88 24.51
C LEU A 649 -3.21 22.58 23.18
N THR A 650 -2.26 22.07 22.40
CA THR A 650 -1.94 22.60 21.08
C THR A 650 -3.16 22.52 20.16
N LEU A 651 -3.76 21.34 20.01
CA LEU A 651 -4.94 21.18 19.13
C LEU A 651 -6.18 21.93 19.64
N THR A 652 -6.39 22.00 20.95
CA THR A 652 -7.45 22.84 21.53
C THR A 652 -7.25 24.31 21.15
N SER A 653 -6.01 24.81 21.22
CA SER A 653 -5.66 26.17 20.80
C SER A 653 -5.93 26.40 19.30
N VAL A 654 -5.60 25.43 18.45
CA VAL A 654 -5.92 25.51 17.01
C VAL A 654 -7.43 25.63 16.79
N MET A 655 -8.23 24.80 17.45
CA MET A 655 -9.70 24.83 17.34
C MET A 655 -10.29 26.14 17.86
N MET A 656 -9.81 26.64 19.00
CA MET A 656 -10.23 27.93 19.54
C MET A 656 -9.98 29.06 18.54
N ARG A 657 -8.79 29.09 17.92
CA ARG A 657 -8.46 30.07 16.87
C ARG A 657 -9.35 29.97 15.64
N VAL A 658 -9.70 28.74 15.22
CA VAL A 658 -10.64 28.50 14.11
C VAL A 658 -12.00 29.17 14.38
N HIS A 659 -12.50 29.09 15.62
CA HIS A 659 -13.74 29.74 16.03
C HIS A 659 -13.58 31.21 16.48
N GLY A 660 -12.35 31.72 16.56
CA GLY A 660 -12.07 33.04 17.15
C GLY A 660 -12.41 33.12 18.64
N ALA A 661 -12.44 31.99 19.34
CA ALA A 661 -12.72 31.91 20.76
C ALA A 661 -11.46 32.22 21.58
N THR A 662 -11.60 33.06 22.59
CA THR A 662 -10.51 33.44 23.52
C THR A 662 -10.83 33.12 24.98
N ALA A 663 -12.06 32.69 25.24
CA ALA A 663 -12.58 32.30 26.55
C ALA A 663 -13.23 30.93 26.45
N ASP A 664 -13.16 30.16 27.53
CA ASP A 664 -13.71 28.81 27.68
C ASP A 664 -13.20 27.78 26.64
N ALA A 665 -12.25 26.94 27.07
CA ALA A 665 -11.64 25.93 26.21
C ALA A 665 -12.44 24.61 26.18
N ASP A 666 -13.36 24.39 27.12
CA ASP A 666 -14.01 23.09 27.31
C ASP A 666 -14.79 22.60 26.08
N PRO A 667 -15.52 23.45 25.33
CA PRO A 667 -16.20 23.02 24.11
C PRO A 667 -15.24 22.56 22.99
N TYR A 668 -14.00 23.02 23.04
CA TYR A 668 -12.99 22.83 22.00
C TYR A 668 -11.92 21.80 22.38
N ALA A 669 -11.94 21.30 23.62
CA ALA A 669 -10.93 20.41 24.16
C ALA A 669 -10.68 19.20 23.25
N TYR A 670 -9.43 19.01 22.84
CA TYR A 670 -9.05 17.90 21.95
C TYR A 670 -9.26 16.54 22.62
N GLN A 671 -9.92 15.65 21.88
CA GLN A 671 -10.14 14.27 22.27
C GLN A 671 -9.84 13.35 21.09
N ALA A 672 -8.72 12.63 21.17
CA ALA A 672 -8.34 11.65 20.15
C ALA A 672 -9.39 10.54 20.03
N ASN A 673 -9.83 10.25 18.81
CA ASN A 673 -10.86 9.25 18.50
C ASN A 673 -12.18 9.49 19.25
N ALA A 674 -12.55 10.76 19.47
CA ALA A 674 -13.85 11.10 20.04
C ALA A 674 -14.98 10.43 19.23
N PRO A 675 -16.07 9.95 19.86
CA PRO A 675 -17.23 9.49 19.11
C PRO A 675 -17.94 10.66 18.45
N LEU A 676 -18.37 10.50 17.19
CA LEU A 676 -19.23 11.48 16.52
C LEU A 676 -20.57 11.63 17.25
N ARG A 677 -20.93 12.87 17.62
CA ARG A 677 -22.24 13.21 18.19
C ARG A 677 -23.32 13.10 17.11
N ASP A 678 -24.51 12.63 17.49
CA ASP A 678 -25.66 12.46 16.59
C ASP A 678 -25.39 11.56 15.38
N ALA A 679 -24.49 10.58 15.50
CA ALA A 679 -24.07 9.72 14.39
C ALA A 679 -25.25 9.01 13.67
N ALA A 680 -26.35 8.73 14.37
CA ALA A 680 -27.55 8.14 13.79
C ALA A 680 -28.30 9.09 12.81
N GLU A 681 -28.21 10.40 13.03
CA GLU A 681 -28.88 11.43 12.23
C GLU A 681 -27.97 12.06 11.16
N ALA A 682 -26.67 11.75 11.18
CA ALA A 682 -25.70 12.26 10.23
C ALA A 682 -26.10 11.84 8.79
N PRO A 683 -25.88 12.70 7.77
CA PRO A 683 -26.39 12.49 6.41
C PRO A 683 -25.83 11.24 5.70
N TRP A 684 -24.79 10.61 6.25
CA TRP A 684 -24.19 9.38 5.74
C TRP A 684 -24.46 8.14 6.61
N SER A 685 -25.29 8.24 7.65
CA SER A 685 -25.63 7.10 8.52
C SER A 685 -26.38 5.98 7.80
N ALA A 686 -26.81 6.21 6.55
CA ALA A 686 -27.36 5.21 5.63
C ALA A 686 -26.31 4.21 5.11
N ALA A 687 -25.02 4.54 5.15
CA ALA A 687 -23.94 3.54 5.10
C ALA A 687 -23.88 2.91 6.50
N GLY A 688 -24.78 1.96 6.74
CA GLY A 688 -25.19 1.56 8.09
C GLY A 688 -24.02 1.33 9.06
N PRO A 689 -24.21 1.64 10.36
CA PRO A 689 -23.30 1.09 11.36
C PRO A 689 -23.31 -0.43 11.17
N VAL A 690 -22.14 -1.06 11.12
CA VAL A 690 -22.06 -2.44 11.63
C VAL A 690 -22.52 -2.30 13.06
N ALA A 691 -23.81 -2.60 13.28
CA ALA A 691 -24.49 -2.31 14.52
C ALA A 691 -23.62 -2.83 15.67
N ALA A 692 -23.08 -1.92 16.47
CA ALA A 692 -22.74 -2.27 17.83
C ALA A 692 -24.08 -2.70 18.43
N ALA A 693 -24.28 -4.02 18.55
CA ALA A 693 -25.44 -4.56 19.21
C ALA A 693 -25.51 -3.88 20.57
N ALA A 694 -26.50 -3.00 20.74
CA ALA A 694 -26.84 -2.46 22.03
C ALA A 694 -27.30 -3.66 22.87
N VAL A 695 -26.40 -4.18 23.69
CA VAL A 695 -26.79 -5.11 24.75
C VAL A 695 -27.54 -4.26 25.77
N ALA A 696 -28.86 -4.34 25.74
CA ALA A 696 -29.69 -3.85 26.83
C ALA A 696 -29.25 -4.55 28.13
N PRO A 697 -29.29 -3.87 29.28
CA PRO A 697 -28.92 -4.49 30.54
C PRO A 697 -30.02 -5.49 30.91
N GLU A 698 -29.84 -6.75 30.55
CA GLU A 698 -30.67 -7.83 31.08
C GLU A 698 -30.17 -8.16 32.48
N ALA A 699 -31.12 -8.20 33.41
CA ALA A 699 -30.91 -8.36 34.84
C ALA A 699 -30.06 -9.61 35.13
N ALA A 700 -29.08 -9.44 36.02
CA ALA A 700 -28.24 -10.50 36.53
C ALA A 700 -29.10 -11.64 37.12
N SER A 701 -29.04 -12.82 36.50
CA SER A 701 -29.37 -14.07 37.17
C SER A 701 -28.07 -14.81 37.46
N GLU A 702 -27.91 -15.15 38.74
CA GLU A 702 -26.80 -15.85 39.37
C GLU A 702 -26.33 -17.06 38.56
N ALA A 703 -25.03 -17.09 38.24
CA ALA A 703 -24.33 -18.30 37.80
C ALA A 703 -23.06 -18.44 38.63
N GLU A 704 -22.96 -19.59 39.29
CA GLU A 704 -21.98 -19.96 40.30
C GLU A 704 -20.52 -19.85 39.82
N SER A 705 -19.69 -19.26 40.68
CA SER A 705 -18.24 -19.19 40.52
C SER A 705 -17.61 -20.56 40.73
N ILE A 706 -16.96 -21.11 39.69
CA ILE A 706 -15.98 -22.18 39.85
C ILE A 706 -14.60 -21.53 39.82
N SER A 707 -14.04 -21.31 41.01
CA SER A 707 -12.66 -20.87 41.22
C SER A 707 -11.70 -21.99 40.80
N ALA A 708 -10.84 -21.74 39.83
CA ALA A 708 -9.63 -22.52 39.59
C ALA A 708 -8.42 -21.59 39.72
N GLU A 709 -7.59 -21.86 40.75
CA GLU A 709 -6.32 -21.19 41.01
C GLU A 709 -5.30 -21.40 39.86
N PRO A 710 -4.41 -20.42 39.61
CA PRO A 710 -3.28 -20.60 38.70
C PRO A 710 -2.14 -21.39 39.37
N PRO A 711 -1.43 -22.28 38.66
CA PRO A 711 -0.28 -22.98 39.22
C PRO A 711 0.95 -22.04 39.32
N PRO A 712 1.86 -22.27 40.30
CA PRO A 712 2.98 -21.39 40.56
C PRO A 712 4.12 -21.56 39.55
N ALA A 713 4.88 -20.48 39.36
CA ALA A 713 6.07 -20.42 38.52
C ALA A 713 7.31 -20.99 39.24
N GLY A 714 8.15 -21.72 38.50
CA GLY A 714 9.59 -21.87 38.79
C GLY A 714 10.15 -23.30 38.80
N ALA A 715 10.86 -23.69 37.74
CA ALA A 715 12.04 -24.55 37.79
C ALA A 715 12.79 -24.53 36.43
N GLU A 716 14.11 -24.43 36.50
CA GLU A 716 15.08 -24.25 35.39
C GLU A 716 15.15 -25.40 34.36
N PRO A 717 15.64 -25.15 33.13
CA PRO A 717 15.75 -26.18 32.10
C PRO A 717 16.99 -27.07 32.26
N ILE A 718 16.78 -28.38 32.36
CA ILE A 718 17.83 -29.41 32.31
C ILE A 718 18.24 -29.63 30.85
N MET A 719 19.50 -29.34 30.55
CA MET A 719 20.17 -29.78 29.31
C MET A 719 20.48 -31.27 29.39
N ALA A 720 20.01 -32.05 28.42
CA ALA A 720 20.49 -33.41 28.16
C ALA A 720 20.81 -33.59 26.68
N ALA A 721 22.11 -33.63 26.39
CA ALA A 721 22.66 -33.97 25.08
C ALA A 721 22.47 -35.48 24.81
N ALA A 722 21.81 -35.82 23.71
CA ALA A 722 21.74 -37.20 23.23
C ALA A 722 22.90 -37.45 22.24
N GLY A 723 23.79 -38.36 22.63
CA GLY A 723 24.99 -38.76 21.90
C GLY A 723 24.72 -39.61 20.66
N VAL A 724 25.65 -39.49 19.71
CA VAL A 724 25.77 -40.23 18.45
C VAL A 724 26.20 -41.68 18.73
N PRO A 725 25.54 -42.72 18.15
CA PRO A 725 26.06 -44.08 18.19
C PRO A 725 27.08 -44.35 17.07
N PRO A 726 28.09 -45.22 17.28
CA PRO A 726 29.23 -45.39 16.39
C PRO A 726 28.94 -46.32 15.19
N ALA A 727 29.66 -46.06 14.10
CA ALA A 727 29.64 -46.85 12.86
C ALA A 727 30.18 -48.28 13.06
N PRO A 728 29.60 -49.31 12.40
CA PRO A 728 30.17 -50.64 12.40
C PRO A 728 31.26 -50.83 11.34
N ALA A 729 32.23 -51.66 11.74
CA ALA A 729 33.51 -51.88 11.11
C ALA A 729 33.49 -52.62 9.77
N ARG A 730 34.56 -52.40 9.00
CA ARG A 730 34.93 -53.08 7.76
C ARG A 730 35.01 -54.61 7.94
N GLY A 731 34.14 -55.33 7.24
CA GLY A 731 34.24 -56.78 7.03
C GLY A 731 34.49 -57.10 5.55
N ALA A 732 35.69 -57.59 5.23
CA ALA A 732 36.03 -58.07 3.90
C ALA A 732 35.25 -59.34 3.55
N ARG A 733 34.47 -59.32 2.47
CA ARG A 733 33.96 -60.54 1.80
C ARG A 733 34.17 -60.47 0.29
N LYS A 734 34.61 -61.61 -0.23
CA LYS A 734 35.19 -61.88 -1.55
C LYS A 734 34.21 -61.61 -2.71
N ARG A 735 34.74 -61.02 -3.78
CA ARG A 735 34.12 -60.97 -5.12
C ARG A 735 33.93 -62.39 -5.69
N PRO A 736 32.76 -62.76 -6.25
CA PRO A 736 32.69 -63.81 -7.25
C PRO A 736 33.04 -63.25 -8.64
N ARG A 737 33.75 -64.05 -9.44
CA ARG A 737 34.05 -63.80 -10.87
C ARG A 737 32.74 -63.83 -11.71
N PRO A 738 32.69 -63.10 -12.85
CA PRO A 738 31.52 -63.09 -13.71
C PRO A 738 31.42 -64.38 -14.55
N SER A 739 30.21 -64.92 -14.72
CA SER A 739 29.88 -65.85 -15.80
C SER A 739 29.50 -65.08 -17.07
N PRO A 740 29.89 -65.54 -18.28
CA PRO A 740 29.57 -64.86 -19.53
C PRO A 740 28.23 -65.37 -20.07
N ALA A 741 27.16 -64.64 -19.80
CA ALA A 741 25.91 -64.77 -20.54
C ALA A 741 25.39 -63.36 -20.79
N GLY A 742 25.63 -62.85 -21.99
CA GLY A 742 25.18 -61.52 -22.39
C GLY A 742 23.65 -61.45 -22.53
N PRO A 743 23.02 -60.32 -22.20
CA PRO A 743 21.72 -59.98 -22.75
C PRO A 743 21.92 -59.20 -24.05
N ALA A 744 21.06 -59.52 -25.02
CA ALA A 744 20.96 -58.92 -26.32
C ALA A 744 20.97 -57.38 -26.27
N ALA A 745 21.57 -56.77 -27.29
CA ALA A 745 21.53 -55.35 -27.54
C ALA A 745 20.08 -54.86 -27.61
N ALA A 746 19.58 -54.27 -26.51
CA ALA A 746 18.45 -53.36 -26.58
C ALA A 746 18.88 -52.20 -27.45
N ALA A 747 18.25 -52.05 -28.62
CA ALA A 747 18.47 -50.93 -29.50
C ALA A 747 18.34 -49.62 -28.69
N ALA A 748 19.42 -48.85 -28.62
CA ALA A 748 19.38 -47.53 -28.01
C ALA A 748 18.32 -46.71 -28.74
N ALA A 749 17.20 -46.42 -28.07
CA ALA A 749 16.22 -45.47 -28.58
C ALA A 749 16.95 -44.16 -28.89
N ALA A 750 16.68 -43.56 -30.05
CA ALA A 750 17.29 -42.30 -30.42
C ALA A 750 16.94 -41.25 -29.35
N ARG A 751 17.96 -40.75 -28.63
CA ARG A 751 17.77 -39.68 -27.63
C ARG A 751 17.15 -38.48 -28.33
N THR A 752 16.06 -37.98 -27.75
CA THR A 752 15.43 -36.73 -28.16
C THR A 752 16.30 -35.55 -27.72
N ASP A 753 15.95 -34.34 -28.14
CA ASP A 753 16.56 -33.11 -27.67
C ASP A 753 16.03 -32.66 -26.29
N SER A 754 15.20 -33.46 -25.63
CA SER A 754 14.54 -33.13 -24.37
C SER A 754 14.67 -34.26 -23.35
N PRO A 755 15.43 -34.07 -22.25
CA PRO A 755 15.66 -35.10 -21.24
C PRO A 755 14.37 -35.73 -20.68
N ILE A 756 13.32 -34.94 -20.50
CA ILE A 756 12.03 -35.45 -20.00
C ILE A 756 11.35 -36.40 -20.98
N LEU A 757 11.42 -36.12 -22.28
CA LEU A 757 10.83 -37.01 -23.28
C LEU A 757 11.59 -38.33 -23.36
N ASP A 758 12.91 -38.32 -23.16
CA ASP A 758 13.72 -39.54 -23.07
C ASP A 758 13.29 -40.39 -21.87
N VAL A 759 13.07 -39.77 -20.70
CA VAL A 759 12.59 -40.44 -19.49
C VAL A 759 11.17 -40.99 -19.70
N LEU A 760 10.27 -40.22 -20.30
CA LEU A 760 8.92 -40.65 -20.61
C LEU A 760 8.92 -41.82 -21.59
N GLN A 761 9.72 -41.77 -22.65
CA GLN A 761 9.88 -42.89 -23.59
C GLN A 761 10.44 -44.14 -22.92
N ALA A 762 11.46 -43.99 -22.08
CA ALA A 762 12.03 -45.10 -21.31
C ALA A 762 11.03 -45.73 -20.33
N THR A 763 10.04 -44.97 -19.88
CA THR A 763 8.96 -45.43 -18.98
C THR A 763 7.68 -45.83 -19.73
N GLY A 764 7.74 -45.99 -21.05
CA GLY A 764 6.66 -46.55 -21.87
C GLY A 764 5.67 -45.53 -22.45
N TRP A 765 5.97 -44.23 -22.38
CA TRP A 765 5.21 -43.21 -23.11
C TRP A 765 5.65 -43.12 -24.56
N SER A 766 4.69 -42.85 -25.45
CA SER A 766 4.92 -42.62 -26.88
C SER A 766 4.60 -41.18 -27.24
N ILE A 767 5.49 -40.52 -27.98
CA ILE A 767 5.25 -39.19 -28.53
C ILE A 767 4.29 -39.33 -29.71
N VAL A 768 3.24 -38.52 -29.73
CA VAL A 768 2.28 -38.52 -30.83
C VAL A 768 2.54 -37.32 -31.71
N GLU A 769 3.15 -37.54 -32.88
CA GLU A 769 3.42 -36.47 -33.84
C GLU A 769 2.11 -35.78 -34.28
N PRO A 770 2.14 -34.46 -34.51
CA PRO A 770 0.99 -33.74 -35.05
C PRO A 770 0.65 -34.26 -36.46
N PRO A 771 -0.64 -34.33 -36.84
CA PRO A 771 -1.03 -34.75 -38.18
C PRO A 771 -0.42 -33.79 -39.22
N GLY A 772 0.51 -34.29 -40.04
CA GLY A 772 1.17 -33.51 -41.10
C GLY A 772 2.70 -33.42 -41.02
N ALA A 773 3.36 -33.96 -40.00
CA ALA A 773 4.82 -34.02 -39.96
C ALA A 773 5.35 -34.94 -41.08
N PRO A 774 6.35 -34.52 -41.89
CA PRO A 774 6.92 -35.37 -42.93
C PRO A 774 7.58 -36.58 -42.26
N LYS A 775 7.10 -37.79 -42.59
CA LYS A 775 7.67 -39.06 -42.10
C LYS A 775 9.19 -39.03 -42.32
N ARG A 776 9.98 -39.03 -41.23
CA ARG A 776 11.43 -39.23 -41.31
C ARG A 776 11.69 -40.52 -42.09
N ARG A 777 12.19 -40.40 -43.31
CA ARG A 777 12.69 -41.53 -44.10
C ARG A 777 13.76 -42.24 -43.25
N LYS A 778 13.52 -43.51 -42.91
CA LYS A 778 14.57 -44.41 -42.44
C LYS A 778 15.68 -44.39 -43.49
N ARG A 779 16.85 -43.84 -43.14
CA ARG A 779 18.09 -44.12 -43.89
C ARG A 779 18.44 -45.58 -43.61
N SER A 780 18.13 -46.45 -44.56
CA SER A 780 18.79 -47.74 -44.73
C SER A 780 20.03 -47.51 -45.57
N GLY A 781 21.20 -47.90 -45.06
CA GLY A 781 22.50 -47.76 -45.72
C GLY A 781 23.44 -46.88 -44.92
#